data_AF-A0A7X7AXB3-F1
#
_entry.id   AF-A0A7X7AXB3-F1
#
_cell.length_a   1.000
_cell.length_b   1.000
_cell.length_c   1.000
_cell.angle_alpha   90.00
_cell.angle_beta   90.00
_cell.angle_gamma   90.00
#
_symmetry.space_group_name_H-M   'P 1'
#
loop_
_entity.id
_entity.type
_entity.pdbx_description
1 polymer ?
#
loop_
_entity_poly.entity_id
_entity_poly.type
_entity_poly.pdbx_seq_one_letter_code
_entity_poly.pdbx_strand_id
1 'polypeptide(L)'
;MSRCLLVVLAALVPVAVMAAPGEVNQAAIDAVAAGKLRVAKASWWGFDPEDSTRALQAAIDSGARKVIVENLGQPWVVDRITLASNQEIFFERGVEVLAKKGSFRGTNDALFRANQKENLTLRGDGATLRMRRFDYAGPGYEKAEWRHCLSLLSCRNVRVYGLTLAESGGDGIYLGTGQAGVPNKNIHIKDVVCDRNYRQGISVINAENLLIENCLLQLTDGTAPRAGIDFEPNLTNERLVNCVMRNCTTRWNGGCGYAIYIPTLDASSLPVSLRFENCRSLGDRGSAVAIYTGNSPAAAVKGSIVFEDCTFEGSGQPGIVVANKPVNGCRLRFDRCVLRDVAQAMPEHSPIVLQAHDSASEPVGGITFSDCRVREATERRLLSYSDLAGGAGVAELSGRLIVERGAKRTVVRLTEQRLAEWIPAARMKVIPRLGLEGVALQPLAAAKAADYSLAGIRLRQRAHLVLFARQGEMVRLTLSYRQVAHYSGRALPLVITGPSGGEVTRAEVPFQQQSEVTFTAPETGVYQVAVDPGANYLQVDRSSHPLCLSAAERPVRLYSSPVELFFWVPPGTREFGVRVCGEGLSEAVKATLLDPQGKVVGEVDNQLALHQFVATPVSEAGEVWCLRLERPTKILMEDHFVDLRGVPPLLASSRDSILIPAP
;
A
#
# COMPACT_ATOMS: atom_id res chain seq x y z
N MET A 1 -21.05 81.66 54.08
CA MET A 1 -22.03 80.55 53.97
C MET A 1 -22.34 80.34 52.50
N SER A 2 -21.86 79.26 51.89
CA SER A 2 -22.56 78.55 50.81
C SER A 2 -21.78 77.29 50.47
N ARG A 3 -22.52 76.18 50.46
CA ARG A 3 -22.05 74.80 50.38
C ARG A 3 -21.79 74.36 48.95
N CYS A 4 -20.93 73.36 48.85
CA CYS A 4 -20.60 72.49 47.72
C CYS A 4 -21.78 72.05 46.85
N LEU A 5 -21.51 71.83 45.55
CA LEU A 5 -21.76 70.53 44.92
C LEU A 5 -20.84 70.36 43.70
N LEU A 6 -19.74 69.63 43.86
CA LEU A 6 -18.92 69.12 42.76
C LEU A 6 -19.42 67.71 42.44
N VAL A 7 -20.11 67.54 41.31
CA VAL A 7 -20.54 66.22 40.83
C VAL A 7 -19.34 65.57 40.15
N VAL A 8 -18.69 64.63 40.84
CA VAL A 8 -17.68 63.74 40.26
C VAL A 8 -18.43 62.57 39.60
N LEU A 9 -18.48 62.58 38.27
CA LEU A 9 -18.97 61.45 37.48
C LEU A 9 -17.90 60.36 37.51
N ALA A 10 -18.03 59.38 38.41
CA ALA A 10 -17.19 58.19 38.42
C ALA A 10 -17.61 57.28 37.25
N ALA A 11 -16.78 57.22 36.21
CA ALA A 11 -16.90 56.21 35.16
C ALA A 11 -16.55 54.84 35.77
N LEU A 12 -17.58 54.00 35.98
CA LEU A 12 -17.38 52.58 36.28
C LEU A 12 -16.69 51.91 35.09
N VAL A 13 -15.40 51.64 35.22
CA VAL A 13 -14.70 50.64 34.42
C VAL A 13 -15.26 49.27 34.84
N PRO A 14 -15.81 48.44 33.93
CA PRO A 14 -16.22 47.11 34.31
C PRO A 14 -14.95 46.30 34.64
N VAL A 15 -14.81 45.96 35.92
CA VAL A 15 -13.84 44.96 36.38
C VAL A 15 -14.21 43.67 35.68
N ALA A 16 -13.36 43.20 34.76
CA ALA A 16 -13.49 41.88 34.18
C ALA A 16 -13.31 40.86 35.31
N VAL A 17 -14.42 40.30 35.79
CA VAL A 17 -14.40 39.17 36.72
C VAL A 17 -13.72 38.03 35.98
N MET A 18 -12.48 37.71 36.38
CA MET A 18 -11.82 36.48 35.92
C MET A 18 -12.53 35.32 36.63
N ALA A 19 -13.42 34.64 35.90
CA ALA A 19 -13.99 33.38 36.33
C ALA A 19 -12.85 32.40 36.64
N ALA A 20 -13.01 31.60 37.70
CA ALA A 20 -12.03 30.57 38.05
C ALA A 20 -11.91 29.56 36.89
N PRO A 21 -10.75 28.89 36.71
CA PRO A 21 -10.62 27.83 35.71
C PRO A 21 -11.73 26.78 35.90
N GLY A 22 -12.63 26.66 34.91
CA GLY A 22 -13.77 25.72 34.95
C GLY A 22 -15.17 26.36 35.04
N GLU A 23 -15.29 27.63 35.44
CA GLU A 23 -16.59 28.32 35.48
C GLU A 23 -16.97 28.90 34.10
N VAL A 24 -18.24 28.69 33.71
CA VAL A 24 -18.79 29.20 32.45
C VAL A 24 -18.87 30.72 32.47
N ASN A 25 -18.27 31.38 31.47
CA ASN A 25 -18.34 32.82 31.29
C ASN A 25 -19.49 33.19 30.33
N GLN A 26 -20.73 33.18 30.84
CA GLN A 26 -21.92 33.43 30.03
C GLN A 26 -21.89 34.78 29.31
N ALA A 27 -21.40 35.83 29.98
CA ALA A 27 -21.32 37.16 29.38
C ALA A 27 -20.39 37.21 28.16
N ALA A 28 -19.24 36.52 28.21
CA ALA A 28 -18.32 36.43 27.08
C ALA A 28 -18.89 35.56 25.94
N ILE A 29 -19.56 34.45 26.27
CA ILE A 29 -20.26 33.61 25.29
C ILE A 29 -21.33 34.42 24.55
N ASP A 30 -22.19 35.14 25.27
CA ASP A 30 -23.25 35.97 24.69
C ASP A 30 -22.67 37.08 23.80
N ALA A 31 -21.52 37.64 24.19
CA ALA A 31 -20.83 38.65 23.39
C ALA A 31 -20.24 38.07 22.08
N VAL A 32 -19.78 36.82 22.07
CA VAL A 32 -19.37 36.12 20.83
C VAL A 32 -20.58 35.84 19.95
N ALA A 33 -21.67 35.30 20.52
CA ALA A 33 -22.90 34.99 19.80
C ALA A 33 -23.54 36.25 19.16
N ALA A 34 -23.47 37.39 19.85
CA ALA A 34 -23.92 38.68 19.34
C ALA A 34 -22.94 39.34 18.34
N GLY A 35 -21.82 38.70 18.01
CA GLY A 35 -20.78 39.21 17.11
C GLY A 35 -19.96 40.38 17.66
N LYS A 36 -20.11 40.71 18.95
CA LYS A 36 -19.36 41.77 19.64
C LYS A 36 -17.91 41.37 19.88
N LEU A 37 -17.66 40.08 20.13
CA LEU A 37 -16.33 39.49 20.22
C LEU A 37 -16.07 38.56 19.03
N ARG A 38 -14.87 38.65 18.46
CA ARG A 38 -14.42 37.79 17.35
C ARG A 38 -13.40 36.73 17.77
N VAL A 39 -12.89 36.84 18.99
CA VAL A 39 -11.94 35.91 19.60
C VAL A 39 -12.64 35.29 20.81
N ALA A 40 -12.59 33.97 20.89
CA ALA A 40 -13.16 33.18 21.95
C ALA A 40 -12.05 32.40 22.67
N LYS A 41 -12.17 32.25 23.99
CA LYS A 41 -11.36 31.30 24.77
C LYS A 41 -12.18 30.07 25.04
N ALA A 42 -11.62 28.87 24.82
CA ALA A 42 -12.36 27.63 24.99
C ALA A 42 -12.88 27.45 26.43
N SER A 43 -12.13 27.92 27.42
CA SER A 43 -12.50 27.84 28.85
C SER A 43 -13.78 28.61 29.20
N TRP A 44 -14.25 29.55 28.36
CA TRP A 44 -15.50 30.25 28.58
C TRP A 44 -16.71 29.32 28.60
N TRP A 45 -16.66 28.20 27.87
CA TRP A 45 -17.69 27.16 27.89
C TRP A 45 -17.47 26.11 29.00
N GLY A 46 -16.49 26.32 29.87
CA GLY A 46 -16.08 25.43 30.95
C GLY A 46 -14.78 24.69 30.64
N PHE A 47 -14.29 23.96 31.64
CA PHE A 47 -13.15 23.04 31.52
C PHE A 47 -13.38 21.88 32.47
N ASP A 48 -13.26 20.66 31.96
CA ASP A 48 -13.32 19.43 32.74
C ASP A 48 -12.11 18.57 32.36
N PRO A 49 -11.18 18.32 33.30
CA PRO A 49 -9.97 17.56 33.01
C PRO A 49 -10.22 16.09 32.65
N GLU A 50 -11.42 15.56 32.89
CA GLU A 50 -11.82 14.21 32.50
C GLU A 50 -12.57 14.19 31.16
N ASP A 51 -13.34 15.24 30.85
CA ASP A 51 -14.08 15.39 29.58
C ASP A 51 -14.45 16.84 29.22
N SER A 52 -13.53 17.54 28.57
CA SER A 52 -13.73 18.87 28.01
C SER A 52 -14.38 18.88 26.62
N THR A 53 -14.91 17.75 26.12
CA THR A 53 -15.41 17.65 24.73
C THR A 53 -16.44 18.72 24.41
N ARG A 54 -17.46 18.85 25.28
CA ARG A 54 -18.55 19.81 25.09
C ARG A 54 -18.05 21.25 25.08
N ALA A 55 -17.12 21.59 25.97
CA ALA A 55 -16.60 22.95 26.08
C ALA A 55 -15.78 23.34 24.85
N LEU A 56 -14.83 22.49 24.44
CA LEU A 56 -14.00 22.75 23.26
C LEU A 56 -14.84 22.77 21.97
N GLN A 57 -15.78 21.83 21.82
CA GLN A 57 -16.66 21.79 20.65
C GLN A 57 -17.55 23.05 20.58
N ALA A 58 -18.16 23.46 21.71
CA ALA A 58 -18.99 24.67 21.74
C ALA A 58 -18.19 25.94 21.43
N ALA A 59 -16.93 26.02 21.84
CA ALA A 59 -16.06 27.14 21.48
C ALA A 59 -15.79 27.19 19.97
N ILE A 60 -15.58 26.04 19.32
CA ILE A 60 -15.40 25.93 17.87
C ILE A 60 -16.70 26.30 17.13
N ASP A 61 -17.83 25.81 17.61
CA ASP A 61 -19.16 26.05 17.03
C ASP A 61 -19.70 27.47 17.26
N SER A 62 -19.03 28.26 18.11
CA SER A 62 -19.46 29.60 18.51
C SER A 62 -19.55 30.63 17.38
N GLY A 63 -18.95 30.34 16.22
CA GLY A 63 -18.82 31.29 15.11
C GLY A 63 -17.72 32.34 15.31
N ALA A 64 -16.92 32.25 16.39
CA ALA A 64 -15.74 33.09 16.58
C ALA A 64 -14.76 32.90 15.42
N ARG A 65 -14.10 33.98 15.00
CA ARG A 65 -13.04 33.94 13.96
C ARG A 65 -11.77 33.28 14.49
N LYS A 66 -11.52 33.40 15.79
CA LYS A 66 -10.38 32.77 16.46
C LYS A 66 -10.84 32.11 17.76
N VAL A 67 -10.47 30.86 17.96
CA VAL A 67 -10.65 30.13 19.22
C VAL A 67 -9.28 29.88 19.83
N ILE A 68 -9.09 30.33 21.07
CA ILE A 68 -7.89 30.10 21.87
C ILE A 68 -8.15 28.91 22.78
N VAL A 69 -7.37 27.85 22.60
CA VAL A 69 -7.29 26.73 23.53
C VAL A 69 -6.16 27.04 24.49
N GLU A 70 -6.52 27.34 25.73
CA GLU A 70 -5.58 27.87 26.73
C GLU A 70 -4.80 26.76 27.42
N ASN A 71 -3.58 27.06 27.85
CA ASN A 71 -2.82 26.17 28.72
C ASN A 71 -3.30 26.36 30.17
N LEU A 72 -4.19 25.47 30.62
CA LEU A 72 -4.73 25.48 31.99
C LEU A 72 -3.88 24.66 32.97
N GLY A 73 -2.67 24.24 32.58
CA GLY A 73 -1.80 23.37 33.36
C GLY A 73 -2.23 21.90 33.39
N GLN A 74 -3.32 21.54 32.70
CA GLN A 74 -3.84 20.19 32.56
C GLN A 74 -4.29 19.94 31.11
N PRO A 75 -4.31 18.68 30.63
CA PRO A 75 -4.76 18.38 29.28
C PRO A 75 -6.25 18.68 29.07
N TRP A 76 -6.60 19.11 27.87
CA TRP A 76 -7.98 19.12 27.38
C TRP A 76 -8.33 17.69 26.96
N VAL A 77 -8.91 16.91 27.87
CA VAL A 77 -9.35 15.54 27.56
C VAL A 77 -10.64 15.59 26.75
N VAL A 78 -10.65 15.03 25.53
CA VAL A 78 -11.78 15.13 24.60
C VAL A 78 -12.03 13.82 23.86
N ASP A 79 -13.29 13.57 23.52
CA ASP A 79 -13.69 12.67 22.42
C ASP A 79 -13.46 13.38 21.06
N ARG A 80 -14.17 12.99 20.02
CA ARG A 80 -14.06 13.54 18.67
C ARG A 80 -14.45 15.01 18.59
N ILE A 81 -13.60 15.83 17.98
CA ILE A 81 -13.85 17.24 17.70
C ILE A 81 -14.05 17.47 16.20
N THR A 82 -15.15 18.15 15.86
CA THR A 82 -15.44 18.59 14.49
C THR A 82 -15.03 20.06 14.31
N LEU A 83 -14.26 20.32 13.27
CA LEU A 83 -13.74 21.64 12.93
C LEU A 83 -14.74 22.46 12.11
N ALA A 84 -14.71 23.77 12.27
CA ALA A 84 -15.53 24.74 11.55
C ALA A 84 -14.75 25.46 10.43
N SER A 85 -15.48 25.99 9.44
CA SER A 85 -14.90 26.85 8.41
C SER A 85 -14.63 28.27 8.95
N ASN A 86 -13.78 29.03 8.26
CA ASN A 86 -13.54 30.45 8.52
C ASN A 86 -13.01 30.76 9.93
N GLN A 87 -12.18 29.87 10.48
CA GLN A 87 -11.73 29.94 11.86
C GLN A 87 -10.23 29.64 11.99
N GLU A 88 -9.56 30.37 12.88
CA GLU A 88 -8.26 29.99 13.45
C GLU A 88 -8.48 29.33 14.81
N ILE A 89 -8.01 28.10 14.99
CA ILE A 89 -7.87 27.47 16.31
C ILE A 89 -6.40 27.60 16.70
N PHE A 90 -6.17 28.40 17.74
CA PHE A 90 -4.87 28.68 18.29
C PHE A 90 -4.70 27.94 19.62
N PHE A 91 -3.74 27.02 19.67
CA PHE A 91 -3.36 26.31 20.88
C PHE A 91 -2.18 27.03 21.51
N GLU A 92 -2.31 27.41 22.78
CA GLU A 92 -1.19 28.00 23.51
C GLU A 92 -0.03 27.01 23.67
N ARG A 93 1.19 27.52 23.83
CA ARG A 93 2.37 26.68 24.02
C ARG A 93 2.18 25.76 25.23
N GLY A 94 2.51 24.48 25.06
CA GLY A 94 2.40 23.47 26.11
C GLY A 94 0.98 22.96 26.34
N VAL A 95 -0.01 23.42 25.57
CA VAL A 95 -1.33 22.78 25.56
C VAL A 95 -1.20 21.33 25.10
N GLU A 96 -1.85 20.44 25.84
CA GLU A 96 -2.13 19.08 25.38
C GLU A 96 -3.63 18.94 25.18
N VAL A 97 -4.05 18.50 23.99
CA VAL A 97 -5.38 17.93 23.77
C VAL A 97 -5.23 16.42 23.72
N LEU A 98 -5.91 15.72 24.62
CA LEU A 98 -5.72 14.29 24.85
C LEU A 98 -7.01 13.52 24.56
N ALA A 99 -6.92 12.47 23.76
CA ALA A 99 -8.05 11.57 23.54
C ALA A 99 -8.59 11.00 24.87
N LYS A 100 -9.90 11.06 25.05
CA LYS A 100 -10.62 10.46 26.19
C LYS A 100 -10.42 8.95 26.22
N LYS A 101 -10.12 8.42 27.40
CA LYS A 101 -9.90 6.98 27.59
C LYS A 101 -11.21 6.21 27.34
N GLY A 102 -11.13 5.12 26.59
CA GLY A 102 -12.29 4.28 26.25
C GLY A 102 -13.16 4.79 25.09
N SER A 103 -12.89 6.00 24.56
CA SER A 103 -13.54 6.59 23.37
C SER A 103 -12.87 6.14 22.06
N PHE A 104 -13.26 6.70 20.91
CA PHE A 104 -12.69 6.37 19.59
C PHE A 104 -12.89 4.90 19.16
N ARG A 105 -14.05 4.32 19.49
CA ARG A 105 -14.36 2.91 19.18
C ARG A 105 -14.56 2.67 17.68
N GLY A 106 -15.05 3.67 16.94
CA GLY A 106 -15.22 3.59 15.50
C GLY A 106 -13.89 3.35 14.79
N THR A 107 -13.92 2.54 13.74
CA THR A 107 -12.73 2.17 12.96
C THR A 107 -12.15 3.35 12.17
N ASN A 108 -12.97 4.37 11.90
CA ASN A 108 -12.62 5.59 11.17
C ASN A 108 -12.74 6.85 12.03
N ASP A 109 -12.67 6.76 13.37
CA ASP A 109 -12.78 7.94 14.23
C ASP A 109 -11.52 8.84 14.10
N ALA A 110 -11.63 10.14 14.37
CA ALA A 110 -10.47 11.03 14.40
C ALA A 110 -10.55 12.00 15.58
N LEU A 111 -9.42 12.36 16.17
CA LEU A 111 -9.38 13.36 17.25
C LEU A 111 -9.92 14.71 16.76
N PHE A 112 -9.44 15.16 15.60
CA PHE A 112 -9.97 16.32 14.90
C PHE A 112 -10.38 15.96 13.47
N ARG A 113 -11.59 16.38 13.07
CA ARG A 113 -12.10 16.18 11.70
C ARG A 113 -12.60 17.47 11.08
N ALA A 114 -12.12 17.76 9.87
CA ALA A 114 -12.75 18.68 8.94
C ALA A 114 -13.26 17.91 7.72
N ASN A 115 -14.56 17.99 7.44
CA ASN A 115 -15.15 17.46 6.22
C ASN A 115 -15.78 18.60 5.43
N GLN A 116 -15.31 18.81 4.20
CA GLN A 116 -15.73 19.88 3.29
C GLN A 116 -15.70 21.27 3.97
N LYS A 117 -14.64 21.54 4.75
CA LYS A 117 -14.44 22.84 5.41
C LYS A 117 -13.47 23.70 4.62
N GLU A 118 -13.55 25.01 4.85
CA GLU A 118 -12.71 25.97 4.17
C GLU A 118 -12.19 27.08 5.09
N ASN A 119 -11.06 27.68 4.71
CA ASN A 119 -10.45 28.83 5.39
C ASN A 119 -10.19 28.55 6.88
N LEU A 120 -9.50 27.45 7.14
CA LEU A 120 -9.23 26.93 8.47
C LEU A 120 -7.74 27.05 8.79
N THR A 121 -7.39 27.47 10.00
CA THR A 121 -6.02 27.44 10.51
C THR A 121 -5.98 26.72 11.86
N LEU A 122 -5.15 25.69 11.98
CA LEU A 122 -4.76 25.10 13.25
C LEU A 122 -3.32 25.53 13.54
N ARG A 123 -3.07 26.20 14.67
CA ARG A 123 -1.73 26.72 15.02
C ARG A 123 -1.44 26.44 16.49
N GLY A 124 -0.29 25.87 16.79
CA GLY A 124 0.15 25.72 18.19
C GLY A 124 1.60 25.30 18.32
N ASP A 125 2.52 26.26 18.33
CA ASP A 125 3.95 26.00 18.45
C ASP A 125 4.27 25.38 19.82
N GLY A 126 4.56 24.08 19.81
CA GLY A 126 4.78 23.31 21.04
C GLY A 126 3.49 22.87 21.74
N ALA A 127 2.36 22.84 21.02
CA ALA A 127 1.14 22.18 21.46
C ALA A 127 1.07 20.74 20.92
N THR A 128 0.45 19.85 21.68
CA THR A 128 0.34 18.43 21.35
C THR A 128 -1.12 18.01 21.24
N LEU A 129 -1.47 17.39 20.12
CA LEU A 129 -2.73 16.66 19.94
C LEU A 129 -2.40 15.17 20.00
N ARG A 130 -2.67 14.54 21.16
CA ARG A 130 -2.25 13.17 21.46
C ARG A 130 -3.45 12.25 21.59
N MET A 131 -3.35 11.07 20.99
CA MET A 131 -4.32 10.00 21.21
C MET A 131 -3.73 8.91 22.13
N ARG A 132 -4.25 7.68 22.07
CA ARG A 132 -3.79 6.57 22.93
C ARG A 132 -3.51 5.33 22.10
N ARG A 133 -2.49 5.37 21.24
CA ARG A 133 -2.10 4.26 20.34
C ARG A 133 -2.18 2.89 20.99
N PHE A 134 -1.65 2.76 22.21
CA PHE A 134 -1.61 1.51 22.94
C PHE A 134 -3.02 0.96 23.24
N ASP A 135 -3.99 1.82 23.56
CA ASP A 135 -5.38 1.40 23.79
C ASP A 135 -5.95 0.77 22.51
N TYR A 136 -5.75 1.42 21.36
CA TYR A 136 -6.31 1.00 20.07
C TYR A 136 -5.68 -0.28 19.51
N ALA A 137 -4.45 -0.60 19.90
CA ALA A 137 -3.79 -1.85 19.58
C ALA A 137 -4.23 -3.01 20.50
N GLY A 138 -4.89 -2.70 21.63
CA GLY A 138 -5.33 -3.69 22.61
C GLY A 138 -6.63 -4.42 22.23
N PRO A 139 -6.94 -5.53 22.92
CA PRO A 139 -8.11 -6.38 22.62
C PRO A 139 -9.46 -5.69 22.86
N GLY A 140 -9.46 -4.53 23.55
CA GLY A 140 -10.67 -3.74 23.78
C GLY A 140 -11.17 -3.01 22.54
N TYR A 141 -10.41 -2.93 21.46
CA TYR A 141 -10.79 -2.20 20.25
C TYR A 141 -10.87 -3.14 19.04
N GLU A 142 -11.84 -2.88 18.17
CA GLU A 142 -11.82 -3.45 16.83
C GLU A 142 -10.54 -2.99 16.12
N LYS A 143 -9.82 -3.94 15.53
CA LYS A 143 -8.63 -3.63 14.73
C LYS A 143 -9.02 -2.68 13.61
N ALA A 144 -8.31 -1.56 13.51
CA ALA A 144 -8.56 -0.57 12.49
C ALA A 144 -7.27 0.16 12.14
N GLU A 145 -7.26 0.75 10.94
CA GLU A 145 -6.11 1.47 10.39
C GLU A 145 -6.32 2.99 10.37
N TRP A 146 -7.55 3.46 10.67
CA TRP A 146 -8.01 4.81 10.33
C TRP A 146 -8.43 5.67 11.53
N ARG A 147 -7.88 5.39 12.73
CA ARG A 147 -8.07 6.22 13.93
C ARG A 147 -7.11 7.41 13.96
N HIS A 148 -7.38 8.44 13.16
CA HIS A 148 -6.42 9.51 12.87
C HIS A 148 -6.35 10.61 13.94
N CYS A 149 -5.20 11.28 14.08
CA CYS A 149 -5.13 12.52 14.84
C CYS A 149 -5.90 13.64 14.14
N LEU A 150 -5.55 13.95 12.88
CA LEU A 150 -6.20 14.99 12.08
C LEU A 150 -6.69 14.40 10.75
N SER A 151 -7.99 14.52 10.49
CA SER A 151 -8.63 14.10 9.24
C SER A 151 -9.17 15.32 8.48
N LEU A 152 -8.63 15.57 7.29
CA LEU A 152 -9.09 16.58 6.35
C LEU A 152 -9.69 15.89 5.12
N LEU A 153 -10.98 16.08 4.89
CA LEU A 153 -11.73 15.43 3.83
C LEU A 153 -12.27 16.49 2.87
N SER A 154 -11.76 16.55 1.63
CA SER A 154 -12.16 17.51 0.59
C SER A 154 -12.21 18.97 1.08
N CYS A 155 -11.22 19.40 1.88
CA CYS A 155 -11.16 20.74 2.46
C CYS A 155 -10.43 21.75 1.57
N ARG A 156 -10.59 23.06 1.84
CA ARG A 156 -9.96 24.13 1.04
C ARG A 156 -9.28 25.20 1.91
N ASN A 157 -8.13 25.69 1.49
CA ASN A 157 -7.42 26.79 2.16
C ASN A 157 -7.16 26.49 3.65
N VAL A 158 -6.55 25.32 3.93
CA VAL A 158 -6.28 24.86 5.30
C VAL A 158 -4.81 25.04 5.63
N ARG A 159 -4.53 25.50 6.86
CA ARG A 159 -3.19 25.70 7.40
C ARG A 159 -3.03 24.92 8.70
N VAL A 160 -1.95 24.16 8.86
CA VAL A 160 -1.65 23.36 10.06
C VAL A 160 -0.21 23.64 10.49
N TYR A 161 -0.03 24.32 11.61
CA TYR A 161 1.26 24.93 12.00
C TYR A 161 1.71 24.59 13.42
N GLY A 162 2.95 24.13 13.55
CA GLY A 162 3.66 24.04 14.84
C GLY A 162 3.25 22.90 15.78
N LEU A 163 2.28 22.07 15.34
CA LEU A 163 1.65 21.04 16.18
C LEU A 163 2.48 19.76 16.25
N THR A 164 2.42 19.09 17.41
CA THR A 164 2.77 17.67 17.52
C THR A 164 1.49 16.83 17.46
N LEU A 165 1.41 15.89 16.51
CA LEU A 165 0.31 14.95 16.34
C LEU A 165 0.82 13.54 16.67
N ALA A 166 0.38 13.00 17.80
CA ALA A 166 1.05 11.87 18.42
C ALA A 166 0.13 10.71 18.81
N GLU A 167 0.67 9.50 18.71
CA GLU A 167 0.09 8.27 19.23
C GLU A 167 -1.33 8.00 18.71
N SER A 168 -1.63 8.34 17.45
CA SER A 168 -2.89 7.96 16.79
C SER A 168 -3.01 6.45 16.62
N GLY A 169 -4.25 5.95 16.51
CA GLY A 169 -4.53 4.56 16.15
C GLY A 169 -4.52 4.30 14.63
N GLY A 170 -4.39 5.35 13.83
CA GLY A 170 -4.12 5.34 12.40
C GLY A 170 -3.00 6.33 12.09
N ASP A 171 -3.24 7.22 11.13
CA ASP A 171 -2.27 8.25 10.69
C ASP A 171 -2.28 9.53 11.53
N GLY A 172 -1.15 10.24 11.55
CA GLY A 172 -1.07 11.58 12.15
C GLY A 172 -1.93 12.61 11.42
N ILE A 173 -1.76 12.71 10.10
CA ILE A 173 -2.61 13.53 9.22
C ILE A 173 -3.13 12.67 8.07
N TYR A 174 -4.42 12.74 7.81
CA TYR A 174 -5.08 12.08 6.69
C TYR A 174 -5.71 13.13 5.77
N LEU A 175 -5.25 13.22 4.51
CA LEU A 175 -5.81 14.06 3.46
C LEU A 175 -6.66 13.21 2.50
N GLY A 176 -7.91 12.97 2.89
CA GLY A 176 -8.84 12.08 2.20
C GLY A 176 -9.93 12.76 1.37
N THR A 177 -10.84 11.96 0.85
CA THR A 177 -11.97 12.39 0.02
C THR A 177 -13.25 12.39 0.85
N GLY A 178 -13.85 13.56 1.07
CA GLY A 178 -15.17 13.73 1.68
C GLY A 178 -16.31 13.89 0.67
N GLN A 179 -15.96 14.30 -0.56
CA GLN A 179 -16.84 14.40 -1.70
C GLN A 179 -16.10 13.92 -2.95
N ALA A 180 -16.68 12.96 -3.68
CA ALA A 180 -16.08 12.37 -4.87
C ALA A 180 -15.65 13.45 -5.89
N GLY A 181 -14.43 13.34 -6.41
CA GLY A 181 -13.86 14.29 -7.36
C GLY A 181 -13.40 15.63 -6.78
N VAL A 182 -13.59 15.88 -5.47
CA VAL A 182 -13.16 17.12 -4.81
C VAL A 182 -11.90 16.87 -3.97
N PRO A 183 -10.73 17.41 -4.38
CA PRO A 183 -9.48 17.25 -3.63
C PRO A 183 -9.46 18.11 -2.37
N ASN A 184 -8.53 17.81 -1.45
CA ASN A 184 -8.06 18.81 -0.51
C ASN A 184 -7.25 19.86 -1.28
N LYS A 185 -7.70 21.12 -1.31
CA LYS A 185 -7.12 22.16 -2.16
C LYS A 185 -6.48 23.30 -1.37
N ASN A 186 -5.27 23.71 -1.75
CA ASN A 186 -4.52 24.78 -1.09
C ASN A 186 -4.29 24.46 0.40
N ILE A 187 -3.54 23.40 0.67
CA ILE A 187 -3.24 22.93 2.03
C ILE A 187 -1.78 23.25 2.36
N HIS A 188 -1.54 23.80 3.54
CA HIS A 188 -0.20 24.11 4.01
C HIS A 188 0.03 23.51 5.39
N ILE A 189 0.93 22.52 5.47
CA ILE A 189 1.37 21.87 6.71
C ILE A 189 2.81 22.31 6.97
N LYS A 190 3.07 22.95 8.12
CA LYS A 190 4.38 23.51 8.41
C LYS A 190 4.80 23.32 9.86
N ASP A 191 6.07 23.01 10.08
CA ASP A 191 6.68 22.88 11.41
C ASP A 191 5.90 21.87 12.29
N VAL A 192 5.35 20.82 11.66
CA VAL A 192 4.55 19.79 12.33
C VAL A 192 5.39 18.55 12.61
N VAL A 193 5.18 17.96 13.79
CA VAL A 193 5.75 16.66 14.17
C VAL A 193 4.65 15.61 14.18
N CYS A 194 4.81 14.55 13.41
CA CYS A 194 3.99 13.33 13.54
C CYS A 194 4.82 12.28 14.27
N ASP A 195 4.39 11.90 15.49
CA ASP A 195 5.19 11.08 16.40
C ASP A 195 4.46 9.80 16.82
N ARG A 196 5.09 8.64 16.59
CA ARG A 196 4.61 7.34 17.11
C ARG A 196 3.17 7.01 16.72
N ASN A 197 2.76 7.38 15.51
CA ASN A 197 1.44 7.04 14.97
C ASN A 197 1.41 5.56 14.53
N TYR A 198 0.25 4.93 14.61
CA TYR A 198 0.13 3.47 14.42
C TYR A 198 0.33 3.01 12.96
N ARG A 199 -0.09 3.81 11.99
CA ARG A 199 0.07 3.53 10.56
C ARG A 199 1.05 4.52 9.95
N GLN A 200 0.62 5.66 9.40
CA GLN A 200 1.53 6.63 8.75
C GLN A 200 1.75 7.90 9.58
N GLY A 201 2.81 8.65 9.26
CA GLY A 201 2.91 10.04 9.71
C GLY A 201 1.85 10.89 9.01
N ILE A 202 1.87 10.88 7.67
CA ILE A 202 0.88 11.56 6.81
C ILE A 202 0.45 10.61 5.68
N SER A 203 -0.85 10.57 5.38
CA SER A 203 -1.38 9.94 4.16
C SER A 203 -2.05 10.98 3.26
N VAL A 204 -1.68 10.99 1.99
CA VAL A 204 -2.19 11.90 0.96
C VAL A 204 -2.92 11.09 -0.11
N ILE A 205 -4.24 11.08 -0.02
CA ILE A 205 -5.11 10.37 -0.96
C ILE A 205 -5.47 11.28 -2.14
N ASN A 206 -5.88 12.51 -1.83
CA ASN A 206 -6.45 13.42 -2.81
C ASN A 206 -6.14 14.88 -2.46
N ALA A 207 -5.22 15.48 -3.21
CA ALA A 207 -4.72 16.83 -2.96
C ALA A 207 -4.38 17.61 -4.24
N GLU A 208 -4.62 18.92 -4.19
CA GLU A 208 -4.23 19.90 -5.21
C GLU A 208 -3.65 21.14 -4.55
N ASN A 209 -2.45 21.57 -4.94
CA ASN A 209 -1.71 22.67 -4.28
C ASN A 209 -1.45 22.38 -2.79
N LEU A 210 -0.69 21.33 -2.53
CA LEU A 210 -0.26 20.93 -1.19
C LEU A 210 1.18 21.37 -0.95
N LEU A 211 1.44 22.06 0.16
CA LEU A 211 2.78 22.36 0.66
C LEU A 211 2.97 21.74 2.04
N ILE A 212 3.97 20.89 2.18
CA ILE A 212 4.44 20.33 3.45
C ILE A 212 5.86 20.83 3.68
N GLU A 213 6.11 21.59 4.74
CA GLU A 213 7.43 22.18 4.99
C GLU A 213 7.92 22.02 6.43
N ASN A 214 9.21 21.73 6.59
CA ASN A 214 9.89 21.63 7.90
C ASN A 214 9.24 20.61 8.87
N CYS A 215 8.67 19.53 8.34
CA CYS A 215 8.00 18.52 9.16
C CYS A 215 8.94 17.39 9.58
N LEU A 216 8.64 16.78 10.73
CA LEU A 216 9.30 15.58 11.23
C LEU A 216 8.29 14.44 11.37
N LEU A 217 8.50 13.34 10.66
CA LEU A 217 7.60 12.19 10.61
C LEU A 217 8.34 10.96 11.12
N GLN A 218 8.00 10.48 12.33
CA GLN A 218 8.87 9.54 13.04
C GLN A 218 8.15 8.43 13.79
N LEU A 219 8.89 7.33 13.95
CA LEU A 219 8.58 6.23 14.87
C LEU A 219 7.21 5.58 14.62
N THR A 220 6.71 5.61 13.39
CA THR A 220 5.48 4.90 13.06
C THR A 220 5.67 3.40 13.22
N ASP A 221 4.76 2.75 13.94
CA ASP A 221 4.85 1.32 14.21
C ASP A 221 3.47 0.76 14.58
N GLY A 222 3.11 -0.38 13.97
CA GLY A 222 1.75 -0.91 13.93
C GLY A 222 1.38 -1.48 12.55
N THR A 223 0.30 -1.00 11.95
CA THR A 223 -0.17 -1.51 10.65
C THR A 223 0.67 -1.00 9.49
N ALA A 224 1.01 -1.90 8.55
CA ALA A 224 1.68 -1.54 7.31
C ALA A 224 0.88 -0.46 6.54
N PRO A 225 1.56 0.44 5.80
CA PRO A 225 2.99 0.43 5.49
C PRO A 225 3.93 0.87 6.60
N ARG A 226 3.47 1.55 7.67
CA ARG A 226 4.35 2.18 8.67
C ARG A 226 5.33 3.18 8.07
N ALA A 227 4.89 3.95 7.09
CA ALA A 227 5.69 4.94 6.40
C ALA A 227 5.76 6.27 7.16
N GLY A 228 6.80 7.06 6.88
CA GLY A 228 6.82 8.47 7.28
C GLY A 228 5.69 9.24 6.59
N ILE A 229 5.60 9.12 5.27
CA ILE A 229 4.50 9.66 4.45
C ILE A 229 4.13 8.70 3.32
N ASP A 230 2.85 8.68 2.97
CA ASP A 230 2.31 7.88 1.88
C ASP A 230 1.42 8.71 0.94
N PHE A 231 1.74 8.66 -0.36
CA PHE A 231 0.89 9.18 -1.42
C PHE A 231 0.16 8.00 -2.07
N GLU A 232 -1.08 7.74 -1.63
CA GLU A 232 -1.88 6.55 -1.96
C GLU A 232 -3.32 6.90 -2.39
N PRO A 233 -3.54 7.44 -3.60
CA PRO A 233 -4.89 7.60 -4.14
C PRO A 233 -5.63 6.26 -4.14
N ASN A 234 -6.91 6.27 -3.79
CA ASN A 234 -7.78 5.10 -3.80
C ASN A 234 -8.53 4.94 -5.12
N LEU A 235 -8.71 6.02 -5.89
CA LEU A 235 -9.49 6.04 -7.13
C LEU A 235 -8.76 6.76 -8.27
N THR A 236 -9.07 6.39 -9.51
CA THR A 236 -8.48 6.96 -10.74
C THR A 236 -8.76 8.47 -10.91
N ASN A 237 -9.85 8.98 -10.31
CA ASN A 237 -10.27 10.38 -10.42
C ASN A 237 -9.78 11.26 -9.25
N GLU A 238 -8.98 10.71 -8.34
CA GLU A 238 -8.31 11.46 -7.28
C GLU A 238 -7.01 12.10 -7.79
N ARG A 239 -6.53 13.13 -7.08
CA ARG A 239 -5.50 14.03 -7.59
C ARG A 239 -4.29 14.07 -6.70
N LEU A 240 -3.12 14.14 -7.33
CA LEU A 240 -1.85 14.50 -6.71
C LEU A 240 -1.19 15.60 -7.55
N VAL A 241 -1.78 16.79 -7.53
CA VAL A 241 -1.43 17.88 -8.45
C VAL A 241 -0.79 19.02 -7.68
N ASN A 242 0.42 19.43 -8.08
CA ASN A 242 1.19 20.49 -7.43
C ASN A 242 1.37 20.26 -5.92
N CYS A 243 1.93 19.10 -5.56
CA CYS A 243 2.26 18.75 -4.18
C CYS A 243 3.78 18.88 -3.97
N VAL A 244 4.16 19.73 -3.03
CA VAL A 244 5.56 20.01 -2.68
C VAL A 244 5.81 19.65 -1.22
N MET A 245 6.88 18.90 -0.97
CA MET A 245 7.40 18.63 0.36
C MET A 245 8.83 19.17 0.43
N ARG A 246 9.14 20.04 1.41
CA ARG A 246 10.47 20.65 1.51
C ARG A 246 11.02 20.71 2.93
N ASN A 247 12.32 20.47 3.08
CA ASN A 247 13.02 20.48 4.36
C ASN A 247 12.42 19.53 5.41
N CYS A 248 11.82 18.42 4.97
CA CYS A 248 11.15 17.49 5.86
C CYS A 248 12.02 16.26 6.14
N THR A 249 11.92 15.70 7.34
CA THR A 249 12.64 14.50 7.75
C THR A 249 11.68 13.36 8.09
N THR A 250 11.91 12.18 7.52
CA THR A 250 11.35 10.91 8.02
C THR A 250 12.44 10.20 8.82
N ARG A 251 12.11 9.62 9.98
CA ARG A 251 13.09 8.85 10.73
C ARG A 251 12.54 7.70 11.55
N TRP A 252 13.28 6.59 11.51
CA TRP A 252 13.04 5.39 12.33
C TRP A 252 11.60 4.88 12.26
N ASN A 253 10.97 5.02 11.09
CA ASN A 253 9.66 4.46 10.84
C ASN A 253 9.77 2.96 10.60
N GLY A 254 8.73 2.21 10.97
CA GLY A 254 8.68 0.75 10.85
C GLY A 254 8.57 0.24 9.41
N GLY A 255 8.40 1.15 8.44
CA GLY A 255 8.34 0.92 7.00
C GLY A 255 9.25 1.88 6.25
N CYS A 256 8.82 2.33 5.07
CA CYS A 256 9.62 3.24 4.24
C CYS A 256 9.57 4.71 4.72
N GLY A 257 10.53 5.52 4.28
CA GLY A 257 10.49 6.96 4.54
C GLY A 257 9.37 7.62 3.74
N TYR A 258 9.53 7.60 2.41
CA TYR A 258 8.61 8.20 1.44
C TYR A 258 7.99 7.09 0.56
N ALA A 259 6.70 6.81 0.77
CA ALA A 259 5.93 5.93 -0.09
C ALA A 259 5.18 6.75 -1.16
N ILE A 260 5.26 6.31 -2.41
CA ILE A 260 4.44 6.81 -3.51
C ILE A 260 3.78 5.59 -4.15
N TYR A 261 2.59 5.24 -3.67
CA TYR A 261 1.85 4.06 -4.10
C TYR A 261 0.65 4.49 -4.96
N ILE A 262 0.88 4.63 -6.27
CA ILE A 262 -0.12 5.17 -7.22
C ILE A 262 -0.54 4.18 -8.33
N PRO A 263 -0.63 2.84 -8.12
CA PRO A 263 -1.08 1.93 -9.18
C PRO A 263 -2.58 2.06 -9.51
N THR A 264 -3.34 2.75 -8.66
CA THR A 264 -4.76 3.09 -8.84
C THR A 264 -4.98 4.25 -9.79
N LEU A 265 -3.97 5.10 -10.02
CA LEU A 265 -4.01 6.13 -11.05
C LEU A 265 -3.62 5.52 -12.40
N ASP A 266 -4.16 6.05 -13.48
CA ASP A 266 -4.01 5.51 -14.82
C ASP A 266 -3.77 6.61 -15.87
N ALA A 267 -3.75 6.24 -17.15
CA ALA A 267 -3.50 7.19 -18.24
C ALA A 267 -4.61 8.26 -18.41
N SER A 268 -5.80 8.05 -17.82
CA SER A 268 -6.91 9.00 -17.81
C SER A 268 -6.88 9.95 -16.61
N SER A 269 -6.15 9.58 -15.55
CA SER A 269 -5.94 10.44 -14.37
C SER A 269 -5.25 11.75 -14.76
N LEU A 270 -5.52 12.81 -13.99
CA LEU A 270 -4.76 14.05 -14.14
C LEU A 270 -3.27 13.79 -13.87
N PRO A 271 -2.35 14.45 -14.61
CA PRO A 271 -0.93 14.24 -14.42
C PRO A 271 -0.48 14.51 -12.98
N VAL A 272 0.24 13.53 -12.41
CA VAL A 272 0.83 13.63 -11.08
C VAL A 272 1.92 14.71 -11.07
N SER A 273 2.01 15.51 -10.02
CA SER A 273 3.08 16.49 -9.83
C SER A 273 3.51 16.50 -8.37
N LEU A 274 4.54 15.69 -8.06
CA LEU A 274 5.15 15.61 -6.74
C LEU A 274 6.57 16.14 -6.78
N ARG A 275 6.95 16.96 -5.80
CA ARG A 275 8.31 17.48 -5.67
C ARG A 275 8.78 17.45 -4.22
N PHE A 276 9.95 16.86 -4.00
CA PHE A 276 10.60 16.71 -2.71
C PHE A 276 11.91 17.50 -2.75
N GLU A 277 12.05 18.52 -1.90
CA GLU A 277 13.18 19.46 -1.92
C GLU A 277 13.92 19.42 -0.57
N ASN A 278 15.21 19.11 -0.58
CA ASN A 278 16.02 19.08 0.64
C ASN A 278 15.40 18.23 1.76
N CYS A 279 14.81 17.09 1.38
CA CYS A 279 14.17 16.15 2.30
C CYS A 279 15.17 15.07 2.77
N ARG A 280 14.94 14.49 3.95
CA ARG A 280 15.82 13.45 4.51
C ARG A 280 15.05 12.24 5.04
N SER A 281 15.39 11.04 4.59
CA SER A 281 15.02 9.79 5.26
C SER A 281 16.21 9.28 6.08
N LEU A 282 15.95 8.90 7.34
CA LEU A 282 16.98 8.48 8.30
C LEU A 282 16.56 7.23 9.08
N GLY A 283 17.21 6.10 8.80
CA GLY A 283 17.08 4.88 9.61
C GLY A 283 15.69 4.24 9.54
N ASP A 284 14.91 4.52 8.49
CA ASP A 284 13.61 3.87 8.26
C ASP A 284 13.85 2.36 7.97
N ARG A 285 13.04 1.47 8.58
CA ARG A 285 13.27 0.01 8.49
C ARG A 285 13.07 -0.53 7.07
N GLY A 286 12.20 0.09 6.29
CA GLY A 286 11.96 -0.20 4.87
C GLY A 286 12.95 0.52 3.95
N SER A 287 12.52 0.79 2.71
CA SER A 287 13.28 1.59 1.75
C SER A 287 13.20 3.08 2.10
N ALA A 288 14.19 3.90 1.76
CA ALA A 288 14.07 5.34 2.00
C ALA A 288 12.99 5.96 1.09
N VAL A 289 12.97 5.56 -0.17
CA VAL A 289 11.93 5.92 -1.16
C VAL A 289 11.42 4.65 -1.83
N ALA A 290 10.10 4.47 -1.85
CA ALA A 290 9.45 3.37 -2.54
C ALA A 290 8.34 3.91 -3.48
N ILE A 291 8.49 3.69 -4.78
CA ILE A 291 7.59 4.20 -5.83
C ILE A 291 6.97 3.02 -6.56
N TYR A 292 5.64 2.93 -6.55
CA TYR A 292 4.87 1.91 -7.24
C TYR A 292 3.84 2.57 -8.14
N THR A 293 3.82 2.20 -9.43
CA THR A 293 2.80 2.66 -10.39
C THR A 293 2.16 1.47 -11.11
N GLY A 294 1.23 1.71 -12.03
CA GLY A 294 0.71 0.69 -12.93
C GLY A 294 1.55 0.55 -14.21
N ASN A 295 1.78 -0.69 -14.67
CA ASN A 295 2.55 -0.99 -15.88
C ASN A 295 1.69 -1.62 -16.98
N SER A 296 1.02 -0.77 -17.75
CA SER A 296 0.45 -1.04 -19.08
C SER A 296 0.16 0.32 -19.75
N PRO A 297 -0.06 0.40 -21.08
CA PRO A 297 -0.41 1.67 -21.71
C PRO A 297 -1.61 2.37 -21.06
N ALA A 298 -2.62 1.59 -20.65
CA ALA A 298 -3.81 2.08 -19.96
C ALA A 298 -3.51 2.52 -18.51
N ALA A 299 -2.68 1.78 -17.78
CA ALA A 299 -2.34 2.08 -16.38
C ALA A 299 -1.20 3.12 -16.22
N ALA A 300 -0.58 3.57 -17.33
CA ALA A 300 0.57 4.47 -17.32
C ALA A 300 0.17 5.92 -17.01
N VAL A 301 -0.07 6.21 -15.73
CA VAL A 301 -0.29 7.58 -15.21
C VAL A 301 0.80 8.55 -15.66
N LYS A 302 0.41 9.76 -16.06
CA LYS A 302 1.31 10.80 -16.58
C LYS A 302 1.79 11.74 -15.47
N GLY A 303 2.71 12.65 -15.82
CA GLY A 303 3.20 13.71 -14.93
C GLY A 303 4.65 13.53 -14.51
N SER A 304 5.01 13.99 -13.31
CA SER A 304 6.39 13.96 -12.80
C SER A 304 6.47 13.79 -11.28
N ILE A 305 7.49 13.07 -10.83
CA ILE A 305 7.91 12.98 -9.44
C ILE A 305 9.40 13.33 -9.38
N VAL A 306 9.74 14.36 -8.59
CA VAL A 306 11.10 14.92 -8.53
C VAL A 306 11.60 14.92 -7.09
N PHE A 307 12.79 14.36 -6.87
CA PHE A 307 13.55 14.50 -5.63
C PHE A 307 14.77 15.37 -5.93
N GLU A 308 14.94 16.47 -5.20
CA GLU A 308 16.01 17.43 -5.40
C GLU A 308 16.73 17.71 -4.07
N ASP A 309 18.05 17.54 -4.07
CA ASP A 309 18.92 17.76 -2.92
C ASP A 309 18.53 16.93 -1.67
N CYS A 310 17.90 15.76 -1.88
CA CYS A 310 17.45 14.89 -0.79
C CYS A 310 18.54 13.94 -0.29
N THR A 311 18.47 13.53 0.99
CA THR A 311 19.38 12.55 1.59
C THR A 311 18.62 11.32 2.10
N PHE A 312 19.08 10.14 1.72
CA PHE A 312 18.52 8.85 2.11
C PHE A 312 19.59 8.09 2.88
N GLU A 313 19.39 7.86 4.18
CA GLU A 313 20.45 7.40 5.06
C GLU A 313 20.01 6.23 5.95
N GLY A 314 20.79 5.15 5.95
CA GLY A 314 20.63 4.06 6.91
C GLY A 314 19.34 3.25 6.76
N SER A 315 18.70 3.26 5.60
CA SER A 315 17.47 2.47 5.37
C SER A 315 17.75 0.97 5.47
N GLY A 316 16.82 0.21 6.04
CA GLY A 316 16.95 -1.25 6.17
C GLY A 316 16.94 -1.96 4.82
N GLN A 317 16.09 -1.53 3.90
CA GLN A 317 16.02 -2.03 2.52
C GLN A 317 16.74 -1.05 1.54
N PRO A 318 16.80 -1.33 0.22
CA PRO A 318 17.39 -0.42 -0.76
C PRO A 318 16.94 1.04 -0.59
N GLY A 319 17.85 1.97 -0.87
CA GLY A 319 17.56 3.40 -0.70
C GLY A 319 16.43 3.85 -1.61
N ILE A 320 16.42 3.38 -2.86
CA ILE A 320 15.39 3.70 -3.84
C ILE A 320 14.87 2.40 -4.45
N VAL A 321 13.56 2.19 -4.34
CA VAL A 321 12.83 1.13 -5.06
C VAL A 321 11.83 1.78 -6.02
N VAL A 322 11.88 1.40 -7.30
CA VAL A 322 10.90 1.81 -8.32
C VAL A 322 10.33 0.57 -8.97
N ALA A 323 9.02 0.34 -8.80
CA ALA A 323 8.33 -0.84 -9.28
C ALA A 323 7.19 -0.48 -10.23
N ASN A 324 7.03 -1.30 -11.28
CA ASN A 324 5.97 -1.20 -12.29
C ASN A 324 5.84 0.17 -12.95
N LYS A 325 6.96 0.87 -13.16
CA LYS A 325 6.94 2.21 -13.75
C LYS A 325 7.23 2.23 -15.24
N PRO A 326 6.21 2.23 -16.12
CA PRO A 326 6.42 2.18 -17.56
C PRO A 326 7.17 3.42 -18.05
N VAL A 327 8.00 3.23 -19.08
CA VAL A 327 8.78 4.30 -19.73
C VAL A 327 7.90 5.47 -20.19
N ASN A 328 6.71 5.15 -20.70
CA ASN A 328 5.72 6.10 -21.20
C ASN A 328 4.84 6.72 -20.09
N GLY A 329 5.06 6.38 -18.82
CA GLY A 329 4.35 6.94 -17.67
C GLY A 329 4.98 8.22 -17.11
N CYS A 330 4.67 8.52 -15.84
CA CYS A 330 5.16 9.69 -15.13
C CYS A 330 6.70 9.73 -15.11
N ARG A 331 7.31 10.89 -15.34
CA ARG A 331 8.78 11.03 -15.35
C ARG A 331 9.33 11.06 -13.93
N LEU A 332 10.39 10.29 -13.67
CA LEU A 332 11.10 10.34 -12.38
C LEU A 332 12.44 11.05 -12.54
N ARG A 333 12.73 11.96 -11.61
CA ARG A 333 14.03 12.61 -11.53
C ARG A 333 14.54 12.61 -10.09
N PHE A 334 15.75 12.14 -9.90
CA PHE A 334 16.54 12.33 -8.69
C PHE A 334 17.69 13.28 -9.06
N ASP A 335 17.78 14.41 -8.39
CA ASP A 335 18.73 15.47 -8.69
C ASP A 335 19.55 15.82 -7.45
N ARG A 336 20.86 15.59 -7.52
CA ARG A 336 21.82 15.81 -6.42
C ARG A 336 21.46 15.11 -5.11
N CYS A 337 20.68 14.02 -5.19
CA CYS A 337 20.34 13.21 -4.02
C CYS A 337 21.53 12.41 -3.50
N VAL A 338 21.56 12.11 -2.21
CA VAL A 338 22.61 11.32 -1.56
C VAL A 338 21.99 10.05 -0.96
N LEU A 339 22.42 8.88 -1.41
CA LEU A 339 22.16 7.60 -0.77
C LEU A 339 23.38 7.30 0.11
N ARG A 340 23.19 7.20 1.43
CA ARG A 340 24.26 6.91 2.39
C ARG A 340 23.95 5.66 3.18
N ASP A 341 24.82 4.67 3.09
CA ASP A 341 24.75 3.45 3.90
C ASP A 341 23.34 2.85 3.90
N VAL A 342 22.73 2.73 2.73
CA VAL A 342 21.38 2.16 2.54
C VAL A 342 21.44 0.65 2.39
N ALA A 343 20.28 -0.02 2.52
CA ALA A 343 20.14 -1.48 2.51
C ALA A 343 20.89 -2.17 3.66
N GLN A 344 20.80 -1.61 4.87
CA GLN A 344 21.50 -2.12 6.06
C GLN A 344 21.07 -3.54 6.47
N ALA A 345 19.81 -3.91 6.22
CA ALA A 345 19.29 -5.25 6.50
C ALA A 345 19.36 -6.19 5.27
N MET A 346 19.82 -5.69 4.12
CA MET A 346 19.92 -6.41 2.84
C MET A 346 21.22 -6.03 2.11
N PRO A 347 22.41 -6.27 2.70
CA PRO A 347 23.69 -5.76 2.20
C PRO A 347 24.06 -6.24 0.79
N GLU A 348 23.53 -7.39 0.36
CA GLU A 348 23.70 -7.95 -0.98
C GLU A 348 22.87 -7.25 -2.07
N HIS A 349 21.82 -6.52 -1.69
CA HIS A 349 21.00 -5.77 -2.64
C HIS A 349 21.69 -4.49 -3.11
N SER A 350 21.39 -4.08 -4.35
CA SER A 350 21.84 -2.78 -4.86
C SER A 350 21.13 -1.63 -4.12
N PRO A 351 21.77 -0.47 -3.94
CA PRO A 351 21.16 0.70 -3.30
C PRO A 351 19.97 1.26 -4.10
N ILE A 352 19.92 0.99 -5.42
CA ILE A 352 18.80 1.30 -6.31
C ILE A 352 18.26 0.00 -6.90
N VAL A 353 16.95 -0.24 -6.77
CA VAL A 353 16.29 -1.42 -7.34
C VAL A 353 15.13 -1.00 -8.24
N LEU A 354 15.12 -1.53 -9.45
CA LEU A 354 14.01 -1.43 -10.40
C LEU A 354 13.27 -2.77 -10.47
N GLN A 355 11.95 -2.75 -10.59
CA GLN A 355 11.14 -3.96 -10.68
C GLN A 355 10.04 -3.84 -11.74
N ALA A 356 9.90 -4.85 -12.59
CA ALA A 356 8.69 -5.09 -13.35
C ALA A 356 7.94 -6.26 -12.72
N HIS A 357 6.65 -6.10 -12.44
CA HIS A 357 5.80 -7.20 -12.00
C HIS A 357 5.39 -8.06 -13.20
N ASP A 358 4.82 -9.24 -12.90
CA ASP A 358 4.38 -10.25 -13.86
C ASP A 358 3.43 -9.78 -14.97
N SER A 359 2.64 -8.76 -14.67
CA SER A 359 1.67 -8.14 -15.59
C SER A 359 2.24 -6.97 -16.40
N ALA A 360 3.50 -6.59 -16.18
CA ALA A 360 4.11 -5.48 -16.89
C ALA A 360 4.20 -5.78 -18.39
N SER A 361 3.63 -4.88 -19.21
CA SER A 361 3.70 -4.98 -20.67
C SER A 361 4.63 -3.95 -21.30
N GLU A 362 5.15 -3.00 -20.52
CA GLU A 362 6.05 -1.94 -20.97
C GLU A 362 7.36 -1.95 -20.17
N PRO A 363 8.49 -1.53 -20.77
CA PRO A 363 9.76 -1.40 -20.05
C PRO A 363 9.65 -0.48 -18.86
N VAL A 364 10.31 -0.84 -17.75
CA VAL A 364 10.48 0.08 -16.62
C VAL A 364 11.44 1.18 -17.04
N GLY A 365 11.04 2.44 -16.93
CA GLY A 365 11.85 3.47 -17.57
C GLY A 365 11.44 4.91 -17.36
N GLY A 366 12.09 5.85 -18.05
CA GLY A 366 11.81 7.29 -17.91
C GLY A 366 12.27 7.83 -16.54
N ILE A 367 13.48 7.44 -16.13
CA ILE A 367 14.09 7.74 -14.84
C ILE A 367 15.43 8.42 -15.08
N THR A 368 15.65 9.57 -14.44
CA THR A 368 16.90 10.32 -14.54
C THR A 368 17.56 10.46 -13.18
N PHE A 369 18.83 10.07 -13.07
CA PHE A 369 19.68 10.34 -11.91
C PHE A 369 20.71 11.42 -12.27
N SER A 370 20.47 12.66 -11.86
CA SER A 370 21.39 13.79 -12.09
C SER A 370 22.26 13.98 -10.87
N ASP A 371 23.56 13.72 -10.99
CA ASP A 371 24.54 14.02 -9.92
C ASP A 371 24.26 13.38 -8.55
N CYS A 372 23.55 12.24 -8.54
CA CYS A 372 23.24 11.54 -7.31
C CYS A 372 24.49 10.86 -6.75
N ARG A 373 24.68 10.91 -5.43
CA ARG A 373 25.83 10.33 -4.74
C ARG A 373 25.43 9.04 -4.03
N VAL A 374 26.25 8.00 -4.16
CA VAL A 374 26.15 6.78 -3.37
C VAL A 374 27.37 6.73 -2.45
N ARG A 375 27.15 6.92 -1.15
CA ARG A 375 28.15 6.88 -0.08
C ARG A 375 27.99 5.58 0.68
N GLU A 376 28.92 4.66 0.48
CA GLU A 376 28.90 3.37 1.16
C GLU A 376 30.32 2.82 1.23
N ALA A 377 30.60 1.94 2.19
CA ALA A 377 31.85 1.19 2.21
C ALA A 377 31.80 -0.06 1.31
N THR A 378 30.60 -0.61 1.10
CA THR A 378 30.37 -1.88 0.40
C THR A 378 30.69 -1.79 -1.09
N GLU A 379 31.45 -2.76 -1.60
CA GLU A 379 31.69 -2.92 -3.04
C GLU A 379 30.62 -3.81 -3.68
N ARG A 380 29.63 -3.17 -4.31
CA ARG A 380 28.52 -3.83 -5.00
C ARG A 380 28.04 -3.08 -6.23
N ARG A 381 27.15 -3.69 -7.01
CA ARG A 381 26.40 -3.02 -8.09
C ARG A 381 25.54 -1.91 -7.48
N LEU A 382 25.44 -0.79 -8.18
CA LEU A 382 24.67 0.37 -7.71
C LEU A 382 23.19 0.25 -8.05
N LEU A 383 22.88 -0.53 -9.08
CA LEU A 383 21.54 -0.71 -9.59
C LEU A 383 21.32 -2.17 -9.98
N SER A 384 20.17 -2.70 -9.61
CA SER A 384 19.67 -4.00 -10.06
C SER A 384 18.26 -3.87 -10.62
N TYR A 385 17.87 -4.81 -11.48
CA TYR A 385 16.54 -4.91 -12.06
C TYR A 385 15.98 -6.32 -11.86
N SER A 386 14.73 -6.43 -11.42
CA SER A 386 13.98 -7.69 -11.37
C SER A 386 12.84 -7.64 -12.39
N ASP A 387 12.79 -8.62 -13.29
CA ASP A 387 11.78 -8.72 -14.35
C ASP A 387 10.87 -9.92 -14.11
N LEU A 388 9.77 -9.70 -13.39
CA LEU A 388 8.78 -10.75 -13.13
C LEU A 388 7.86 -10.99 -14.34
N ALA A 389 7.79 -10.06 -15.31
CA ALA A 389 7.08 -10.26 -16.58
C ALA A 389 7.86 -11.17 -17.54
N GLY A 390 9.19 -11.15 -17.43
CA GLY A 390 10.07 -11.99 -18.22
C GLY A 390 10.25 -11.49 -19.65
N GLY A 391 10.55 -10.21 -19.78
CA GLY A 391 10.78 -9.54 -21.06
C GLY A 391 10.37 -8.07 -21.11
N ALA A 392 9.92 -7.47 -20.00
CA ALA A 392 9.56 -6.05 -19.97
C ALA A 392 10.80 -5.17 -20.23
N GLY A 393 11.95 -5.54 -19.68
CA GLY A 393 13.20 -4.79 -19.83
C GLY A 393 13.19 -3.40 -19.16
N VAL A 394 14.25 -2.62 -19.43
CA VAL A 394 14.45 -1.27 -18.91
C VAL A 394 14.79 -0.32 -20.05
N ALA A 395 14.17 0.87 -20.06
CA ALA A 395 14.37 1.88 -21.10
C ALA A 395 14.46 3.30 -20.53
N GLU A 396 15.06 4.24 -21.25
CA GLU A 396 15.18 5.66 -20.84
C GLU A 396 15.62 5.87 -19.39
N LEU A 397 16.58 5.07 -18.94
CA LEU A 397 17.29 5.26 -17.68
C LEU A 397 18.58 6.02 -17.97
N SER A 398 18.74 7.22 -17.41
CA SER A 398 19.81 8.13 -17.82
C SER A 398 20.44 8.91 -16.67
N GLY A 399 21.57 9.56 -16.96
CA GLY A 399 22.28 10.45 -16.04
C GLY A 399 23.58 9.84 -15.50
N ARG A 400 23.98 10.26 -14.30
CA ARG A 400 25.22 9.81 -13.65
C ARG A 400 25.08 9.67 -12.13
N LEU A 401 25.76 8.66 -11.61
CA LEU A 401 25.96 8.40 -10.19
C LEU A 401 27.41 8.74 -9.81
N ILE A 402 27.61 9.26 -8.61
CA ILE A 402 28.92 9.54 -8.03
C ILE A 402 29.08 8.60 -6.83
N VAL A 403 29.97 7.63 -6.93
CA VAL A 403 30.24 6.66 -5.86
C VAL A 403 31.39 7.15 -5.00
N GLU A 404 31.18 7.21 -3.69
CA GLU A 404 32.17 7.62 -2.70
C GLU A 404 32.38 6.45 -1.73
N ARG A 405 33.54 5.80 -1.83
CA ARG A 405 33.97 4.64 -1.01
C ARG A 405 35.28 4.99 -0.31
N GLY A 406 35.21 5.38 0.96
CA GLY A 406 36.35 5.98 1.67
C GLY A 406 36.85 7.24 0.95
N ALA A 407 38.15 7.31 0.65
CA ALA A 407 38.73 8.42 -0.11
C ALA A 407 38.50 8.31 -1.63
N LYS A 408 38.05 7.17 -2.14
CA LYS A 408 37.87 6.94 -3.59
C LYS A 408 36.53 7.53 -4.05
N ARG A 409 36.60 8.37 -5.08
CA ARG A 409 35.43 8.94 -5.77
C ARG A 409 35.42 8.53 -7.23
N THR A 410 34.33 7.90 -7.67
CA THR A 410 34.17 7.41 -9.05
C THR A 410 32.87 7.94 -9.65
N VAL A 411 32.92 8.42 -10.89
CA VAL A 411 31.71 8.81 -11.64
C VAL A 411 31.28 7.66 -12.54
N VAL A 412 30.03 7.24 -12.41
CA VAL A 412 29.43 6.21 -13.25
C VAL A 412 28.31 6.83 -14.07
N ARG A 413 28.49 6.88 -15.40
CA ARG A 413 27.43 7.31 -16.33
C ARG A 413 26.51 6.13 -16.62
N LEU A 414 25.21 6.37 -16.60
CA LEU A 414 24.18 5.39 -16.96
C LEU A 414 24.01 5.36 -18.48
N THR A 415 24.97 4.74 -19.17
CA THR A 415 24.92 4.48 -20.62
C THR A 415 24.24 3.14 -20.90
N GLU A 416 23.75 2.93 -22.11
CA GLU A 416 23.17 1.64 -22.53
C GLU A 416 24.13 0.47 -22.25
N GLN A 417 25.42 0.62 -22.58
CA GLN A 417 26.44 -0.38 -22.28
C GLN A 417 26.54 -0.67 -20.78
N ARG A 418 26.58 0.37 -19.92
CA ARG A 418 26.66 0.19 -18.47
C ARG A 418 25.43 -0.52 -17.93
N LEU A 419 24.25 -0.16 -18.44
CA LEU A 419 23.01 -0.81 -18.06
C LEU A 419 22.97 -2.26 -18.50
N ALA A 420 23.45 -2.60 -19.70
CA ALA A 420 23.57 -3.98 -20.16
C ALA A 420 24.52 -4.83 -19.29
N GLU A 421 25.56 -4.24 -18.69
CA GLU A 421 26.45 -4.92 -17.76
C GLU A 421 25.79 -5.20 -16.40
N TRP A 422 24.97 -4.28 -15.89
CA TRP A 422 24.34 -4.39 -14.56
C TRP A 422 23.01 -5.13 -14.59
N ILE A 423 22.27 -4.92 -15.66
CA ILE A 423 21.01 -5.56 -16.02
C ILE A 423 21.34 -6.46 -17.21
N PRO A 424 22.02 -7.61 -16.98
CA PRO A 424 22.23 -8.55 -18.06
C PRO A 424 20.86 -8.87 -18.64
N ALA A 425 20.74 -8.77 -19.97
CA ALA A 425 19.53 -9.19 -20.65
C ALA A 425 19.25 -10.62 -20.18
N ALA A 426 18.22 -10.80 -19.35
CA ALA A 426 17.65 -12.10 -19.13
C ALA A 426 17.07 -12.47 -20.50
N ARG A 427 17.89 -13.09 -21.35
CA ARG A 427 17.46 -13.67 -22.62
C ARG A 427 16.66 -14.92 -22.28
N MET A 428 15.57 -14.73 -21.56
CA MET A 428 14.55 -15.76 -21.50
C MET A 428 13.97 -15.85 -22.89
N LYS A 429 13.93 -17.07 -23.41
CA LYS A 429 13.30 -17.32 -24.69
C LYS A 429 11.85 -16.86 -24.61
N VAL A 430 11.43 -16.02 -25.54
CA VAL A 430 10.04 -15.57 -25.62
C VAL A 430 9.21 -16.74 -26.13
N ILE A 431 8.54 -17.42 -25.20
CA ILE A 431 7.57 -18.47 -25.48
C ILE A 431 6.21 -17.89 -25.07
N PRO A 432 5.25 -17.70 -25.99
CA PRO A 432 3.97 -17.08 -25.68
C PRO A 432 3.16 -17.94 -24.73
N ARG A 433 2.29 -17.32 -23.95
CA ARG A 433 1.25 -18.06 -23.23
C ARG A 433 0.16 -18.46 -24.22
N LEU A 434 -0.36 -19.69 -24.11
CA LEU A 434 -1.52 -20.11 -24.88
C LEU A 434 -2.80 -19.67 -24.16
N GLY A 435 -3.67 -18.95 -24.87
CA GLY A 435 -5.02 -18.67 -24.38
C GLY A 435 -5.88 -19.93 -24.38
N LEU A 436 -6.93 -19.94 -23.55
CA LEU A 436 -7.93 -21.01 -23.50
C LEU A 436 -9.30 -20.56 -24.04
N GLU A 437 -9.37 -19.36 -24.63
CA GLU A 437 -10.61 -18.85 -25.23
C GLU A 437 -11.05 -19.75 -26.39
N GLY A 438 -12.30 -20.23 -26.32
CA GLY A 438 -12.88 -21.13 -27.32
C GLY A 438 -12.30 -22.55 -27.33
N VAL A 439 -11.37 -22.89 -26.41
CA VAL A 439 -10.78 -24.23 -26.33
C VAL A 439 -11.66 -25.13 -25.46
N ALA A 440 -12.26 -26.15 -26.06
CA ALA A 440 -12.93 -27.21 -25.32
C ALA A 440 -11.88 -28.05 -24.57
N LEU A 441 -12.11 -28.32 -23.28
CA LEU A 441 -11.25 -29.19 -22.47
C LEU A 441 -11.97 -30.48 -22.10
N GLN A 442 -11.21 -31.54 -21.93
CA GLN A 442 -11.66 -32.83 -21.42
C GLN A 442 -10.62 -33.44 -20.46
N PRO A 443 -11.02 -34.33 -19.55
CA PRO A 443 -10.06 -35.09 -18.74
C PRO A 443 -9.16 -35.99 -19.60
N LEU A 444 -7.86 -36.05 -19.30
CA LEU A 444 -6.91 -36.94 -20.00
C LEU A 444 -7.24 -38.41 -19.76
N ALA A 445 -7.60 -38.75 -18.53
CA ALA A 445 -8.05 -40.07 -18.13
C ALA A 445 -9.50 -40.01 -17.64
N ALA A 446 -10.22 -41.12 -17.72
CA ALA A 446 -11.56 -41.19 -17.18
C ALA A 446 -11.54 -40.83 -15.69
N ALA A 447 -12.39 -39.88 -15.28
CA ALA A 447 -12.47 -39.46 -13.89
C ALA A 447 -12.76 -40.68 -13.00
N LYS A 448 -11.86 -40.95 -12.07
CA LYS A 448 -12.09 -41.98 -11.05
C LYS A 448 -13.09 -41.42 -10.03
N ALA A 449 -13.94 -42.29 -9.49
CA ALA A 449 -14.79 -41.99 -8.34
C ALA A 449 -13.90 -41.90 -7.08
N ALA A 450 -13.14 -40.82 -6.96
CA ALA A 450 -12.29 -40.51 -5.82
C ALA A 450 -12.24 -38.99 -5.62
N ASP A 451 -12.13 -38.54 -4.36
CA ASP A 451 -11.92 -37.13 -4.05
C ASP A 451 -10.54 -36.70 -4.57
N TYR A 452 -10.49 -35.72 -5.48
CA TYR A 452 -9.26 -35.07 -5.90
C TYR A 452 -8.86 -34.06 -4.82
N SER A 453 -7.66 -34.20 -4.25
CA SER A 453 -7.16 -33.26 -3.25
C SER A 453 -6.20 -32.24 -3.85
N LEU A 454 -6.35 -30.98 -3.44
CA LEU A 454 -5.38 -29.91 -3.68
C LEU A 454 -4.88 -29.33 -2.34
N ALA A 455 -4.90 -30.12 -1.26
CA ALA A 455 -4.60 -29.64 0.09
C ALA A 455 -3.16 -29.11 0.29
N GLY A 456 -2.22 -29.42 -0.62
CA GLY A 456 -0.88 -28.85 -0.62
C GLY A 456 -0.76 -27.49 -1.33
N ILE A 457 -1.83 -27.02 -1.96
CA ILE A 457 -1.84 -25.84 -2.85
C ILE A 457 -2.61 -24.73 -2.18
N ARG A 458 -1.90 -23.68 -1.74
CA ARG A 458 -2.49 -22.50 -1.12
C ARG A 458 -2.49 -21.35 -2.12
N LEU A 459 -3.66 -21.07 -2.69
CA LEU A 459 -3.87 -20.04 -3.68
C LEU A 459 -3.81 -18.65 -3.04
N ARG A 460 -3.04 -17.76 -3.65
CA ARG A 460 -2.72 -16.43 -3.17
C ARG A 460 -3.18 -15.39 -4.19
N GLN A 461 -3.75 -14.27 -3.75
CA GLN A 461 -4.37 -13.27 -4.65
C GLN A 461 -5.40 -13.91 -5.61
N ARG A 462 -5.84 -13.17 -6.63
CA ARG A 462 -6.78 -13.66 -7.63
C ARG A 462 -6.27 -14.93 -8.34
N ALA A 463 -7.05 -16.00 -8.26
CA ALA A 463 -6.77 -17.29 -8.88
C ALA A 463 -7.98 -17.78 -9.68
N HIS A 464 -7.69 -18.53 -10.74
CA HIS A 464 -8.68 -19.15 -11.61
C HIS A 464 -8.50 -20.66 -11.59
N LEU A 465 -9.57 -21.38 -11.32
CA LEU A 465 -9.61 -22.84 -11.36
C LEU A 465 -10.58 -23.27 -12.46
N VAL A 466 -10.29 -24.40 -13.08
CA VAL A 466 -11.16 -25.00 -14.10
C VAL A 466 -11.46 -26.45 -13.75
N LEU A 467 -12.73 -26.83 -13.86
CA LEU A 467 -13.26 -28.14 -13.53
C LEU A 467 -14.08 -28.67 -14.71
N PHE A 468 -13.90 -29.93 -15.09
CA PHE A 468 -14.77 -30.57 -16.08
C PHE A 468 -15.86 -31.40 -15.40
N ALA A 469 -17.11 -31.22 -15.80
CA ALA A 469 -18.24 -32.04 -15.37
C ALA A 469 -19.21 -32.30 -16.53
N ARG A 470 -19.85 -33.47 -16.53
CA ARG A 470 -20.92 -33.81 -17.47
C ARG A 470 -22.27 -33.35 -16.94
N GLN A 471 -23.17 -33.04 -17.87
CA GLN A 471 -24.54 -32.70 -17.54
C GLN A 471 -25.16 -33.73 -16.58
N GLY A 472 -25.75 -33.24 -15.49
CA GLY A 472 -26.39 -34.06 -14.45
C GLY A 472 -25.44 -34.59 -13.37
N GLU A 473 -24.12 -34.47 -13.53
CA GLU A 473 -23.17 -34.84 -12.47
C GLU A 473 -23.22 -33.81 -11.32
N MET A 474 -23.16 -34.30 -10.07
CA MET A 474 -23.12 -33.45 -8.88
C MET A 474 -21.68 -33.07 -8.54
N VAL A 475 -21.34 -31.80 -8.74
CA VAL A 475 -20.05 -31.23 -8.38
C VAL A 475 -20.06 -30.83 -6.90
N ARG A 476 -18.98 -31.16 -6.19
CA ARG A 476 -18.77 -30.86 -4.77
C ARG A 476 -17.34 -30.37 -4.57
N LEU A 477 -17.20 -29.17 -4.03
CA LEU A 477 -15.92 -28.55 -3.70
C LEU A 477 -15.88 -28.26 -2.20
N THR A 478 -14.86 -28.74 -1.49
CA THR A 478 -14.56 -28.34 -0.12
C THR A 478 -13.42 -27.33 -0.14
N LEU A 479 -13.65 -26.14 0.41
CA LEU A 479 -12.75 -25.00 0.34
C LEU A 479 -12.41 -24.49 1.74
N SER A 480 -11.15 -24.17 2.00
CA SER A 480 -10.70 -23.52 3.24
C SER A 480 -10.13 -22.14 2.95
N TYR A 481 -10.67 -21.10 3.59
CA TYR A 481 -10.14 -19.74 3.52
C TYR A 481 -9.43 -19.37 4.82
N ARG A 482 -8.12 -19.13 4.78
CA ARG A 482 -7.26 -19.11 5.98
C ARG A 482 -6.34 -17.89 5.99
N GLN A 483 -5.97 -17.50 7.21
CA GLN A 483 -5.17 -16.32 7.48
C GLN A 483 -3.70 -16.50 7.07
N VAL A 484 -3.12 -15.46 6.46
CA VAL A 484 -1.66 -15.28 6.36
C VAL A 484 -1.24 -14.24 7.38
N ALA A 485 -0.12 -14.48 8.08
CA ALA A 485 0.44 -13.58 9.08
C ALA A 485 -0.64 -13.01 10.03
N HIS A 486 -0.79 -11.68 10.07
CA HIS A 486 -1.78 -10.98 10.90
C HIS A 486 -2.93 -10.36 10.10
N TYR A 487 -3.06 -10.69 8.80
CA TYR A 487 -4.07 -10.09 7.94
C TYR A 487 -5.49 -10.49 8.36
N SER A 488 -6.40 -9.53 8.46
CA SER A 488 -7.83 -9.82 8.64
C SER A 488 -8.46 -10.30 7.34
N GLY A 489 -9.61 -10.94 7.43
CA GLY A 489 -10.39 -11.39 6.27
C GLY A 489 -11.88 -11.32 6.55
N ARG A 490 -12.65 -11.13 5.49
CA ARG A 490 -14.12 -11.22 5.44
C ARG A 490 -14.52 -12.42 4.60
N ALA A 491 -15.78 -12.83 4.62
CA ALA A 491 -16.22 -13.94 3.77
C ALA A 491 -15.79 -13.73 2.31
N LEU A 492 -15.21 -14.77 1.71
CA LEU A 492 -14.67 -14.75 0.37
C LEU A 492 -15.79 -15.10 -0.62
N PRO A 493 -16.24 -14.16 -1.47
CA PRO A 493 -17.19 -14.49 -2.51
C PRO A 493 -16.56 -15.41 -3.55
N LEU A 494 -17.33 -16.38 -4.01
CA LEU A 494 -16.95 -17.35 -5.02
C LEU A 494 -18.07 -17.44 -6.06
N VAL A 495 -17.68 -17.33 -7.33
CA VAL A 495 -18.60 -17.45 -8.46
C VAL A 495 -18.13 -18.61 -9.33
N ILE A 496 -19.06 -19.50 -9.65
CA ILE A 496 -18.87 -20.60 -10.59
C ILE A 496 -19.62 -20.27 -11.86
N THR A 497 -18.91 -20.13 -12.97
CA THR A 497 -19.50 -19.94 -14.30
C THR A 497 -19.44 -21.23 -15.10
N GLY A 498 -20.53 -21.55 -15.80
CA GLY A 498 -20.65 -22.75 -16.61
C GLY A 498 -20.03 -22.60 -18.01
N PRO A 499 -20.06 -23.68 -18.81
CA PRO A 499 -19.48 -23.72 -20.16
C PRO A 499 -20.00 -22.64 -21.11
N SER A 500 -21.29 -22.28 -21.01
CA SER A 500 -21.93 -21.20 -21.78
C SER A 500 -21.60 -19.79 -21.29
N GLY A 501 -20.80 -19.64 -20.22
CA GLY A 501 -20.42 -18.36 -19.61
C GLY A 501 -21.41 -17.81 -18.59
N GLY A 502 -22.57 -18.45 -18.41
CA GLY A 502 -23.55 -18.08 -17.39
C GLY A 502 -23.10 -18.45 -15.97
N GLU A 503 -23.55 -17.69 -14.97
CA GLU A 503 -23.38 -18.05 -13.55
C GLU A 503 -24.22 -19.29 -13.21
N VAL A 504 -23.56 -20.32 -12.67
CA VAL A 504 -24.18 -21.59 -12.27
C VAL A 504 -24.42 -21.62 -10.76
N THR A 505 -23.49 -21.06 -10.00
CA THR A 505 -23.57 -21.02 -8.54
C THR A 505 -22.75 -19.87 -8.00
N ARG A 506 -23.26 -19.29 -6.92
CA ARG A 506 -22.57 -18.32 -6.09
C ARG A 506 -22.58 -18.79 -4.66
N ALA A 507 -21.42 -18.72 -4.02
CA ALA A 507 -21.23 -19.10 -2.64
C ALA A 507 -20.29 -18.12 -1.95
N GLU A 508 -20.18 -18.25 -0.63
CA GLU A 508 -19.17 -17.55 0.15
C GLU A 508 -18.43 -18.55 1.03
N VAL A 509 -17.12 -18.35 1.18
CA VAL A 509 -16.29 -19.12 2.11
C VAL A 509 -15.93 -18.21 3.29
N PRO A 510 -16.49 -18.42 4.49
CA PRO A 510 -16.21 -17.56 5.63
C PRO A 510 -14.72 -17.59 6.00
N PHE A 511 -14.21 -16.45 6.46
CA PHE A 511 -12.81 -16.33 6.86
C PHE A 511 -12.49 -17.25 8.05
N GLN A 512 -11.35 -17.92 7.98
CA GLN A 512 -10.91 -18.97 8.92
C GLN A 512 -11.84 -20.17 9.03
N GLN A 513 -12.68 -20.41 8.01
CA GLN A 513 -13.57 -21.56 7.98
C GLN A 513 -13.37 -22.40 6.73
N GLN A 514 -14.01 -23.55 6.76
CA GLN A 514 -14.16 -24.44 5.62
C GLN A 514 -15.61 -24.36 5.15
N SER A 515 -15.84 -24.47 3.85
CA SER A 515 -17.18 -24.50 3.26
C SER A 515 -17.26 -25.54 2.16
N GLU A 516 -18.43 -26.15 2.04
CA GLU A 516 -18.75 -27.03 0.92
C GLU A 516 -19.65 -26.29 -0.06
N VAL A 517 -19.25 -26.28 -1.34
CA VAL A 517 -20.04 -25.74 -2.44
C VAL A 517 -20.47 -26.90 -3.32
N THR A 518 -21.77 -27.01 -3.57
CA THR A 518 -22.34 -28.06 -4.41
C THR A 518 -23.23 -27.48 -5.50
N PHE A 519 -23.20 -28.09 -6.68
CA PHE A 519 -24.14 -27.81 -7.76
C PHE A 519 -24.27 -29.04 -8.67
N THR A 520 -25.42 -29.18 -9.32
CA THR A 520 -25.59 -30.16 -10.41
C THR A 520 -25.22 -29.48 -11.72
N ALA A 521 -24.30 -30.07 -12.48
CA ALA A 521 -23.83 -29.52 -13.75
C ALA A 521 -25.00 -29.40 -14.76
N PRO A 522 -25.43 -28.17 -15.16
CA PRO A 522 -26.54 -27.99 -16.10
C PRO A 522 -26.21 -28.45 -17.53
N GLU A 523 -24.94 -28.44 -17.91
CA GLU A 523 -24.45 -28.85 -19.23
C GLU A 523 -23.04 -29.48 -19.13
N THR A 524 -22.67 -30.27 -20.12
CA THR A 524 -21.34 -30.90 -20.15
C THR A 524 -20.29 -29.88 -20.57
N GLY A 525 -19.21 -29.74 -19.79
CA GLY A 525 -18.08 -28.90 -20.17
C GLY A 525 -17.25 -28.41 -18.98
N VAL A 526 -16.56 -27.29 -19.20
CA VAL A 526 -15.68 -26.66 -18.21
C VAL A 526 -16.42 -25.61 -17.40
N TYR A 527 -16.32 -25.73 -16.08
CA TYR A 527 -16.76 -24.77 -15.09
C TYR A 527 -15.56 -23.99 -14.57
N GLN A 528 -15.67 -22.66 -14.55
CA GLN A 528 -14.61 -21.80 -14.03
C GLN A 528 -14.97 -21.36 -12.62
N VAL A 529 -13.99 -21.43 -11.72
CA VAL A 529 -14.11 -20.93 -10.35
C VAL A 529 -13.12 -19.78 -10.20
N ALA A 530 -13.65 -18.57 -10.14
CA ALA A 530 -12.86 -17.36 -9.91
C ALA A 530 -12.89 -16.99 -8.42
N VAL A 531 -11.71 -16.82 -7.83
CA VAL A 531 -11.55 -16.50 -6.41
C VAL A 531 -10.47 -15.44 -6.23
N ASP A 532 -10.63 -14.58 -5.22
CA ASP A 532 -9.60 -13.61 -4.84
C ASP A 532 -9.44 -13.56 -3.31
N PRO A 533 -8.67 -14.49 -2.72
CA PRO A 533 -8.33 -14.46 -1.30
C PRO A 533 -7.49 -13.23 -0.88
N GLY A 534 -7.06 -12.37 -1.82
CA GLY A 534 -6.32 -11.15 -1.54
C GLY A 534 -5.06 -11.40 -0.70
N ALA A 535 -4.97 -10.71 0.45
CA ALA A 535 -3.88 -10.83 1.41
C ALA A 535 -3.97 -12.06 2.33
N ASN A 536 -4.88 -13.01 2.08
CA ASN A 536 -4.96 -14.32 2.72
C ASN A 536 -4.80 -15.47 1.69
N TYR A 537 -5.03 -16.73 2.06
CA TYR A 537 -4.97 -17.84 1.10
C TYR A 537 -6.26 -18.69 1.09
N LEU A 538 -6.60 -19.19 -0.09
CA LEU A 538 -7.65 -20.20 -0.29
C LEU A 538 -7.00 -21.54 -0.61
N GLN A 539 -7.55 -22.62 -0.08
CA GLN A 539 -7.16 -23.99 -0.42
C GLN A 539 -8.40 -24.76 -0.87
N VAL A 540 -8.28 -25.53 -1.94
CA VAL A 540 -9.31 -26.50 -2.33
C VAL A 540 -8.94 -27.84 -1.68
N ASP A 541 -9.60 -28.14 -0.56
CA ASP A 541 -9.28 -29.33 0.23
C ASP A 541 -9.66 -30.60 -0.53
N ARG A 542 -10.83 -30.57 -1.18
CA ARG A 542 -11.40 -31.69 -1.96
C ARG A 542 -12.22 -31.20 -3.15
N SER A 543 -12.18 -31.95 -4.24
CA SER A 543 -13.05 -31.80 -5.41
C SER A 543 -13.56 -33.16 -5.84
N SER A 544 -14.85 -33.26 -6.16
CA SER A 544 -15.41 -34.50 -6.72
C SER A 544 -15.04 -34.76 -8.18
N HIS A 545 -14.46 -33.77 -8.87
CA HIS A 545 -14.08 -33.87 -10.28
C HIS A 545 -12.64 -33.37 -10.50
N PRO A 546 -11.98 -33.76 -11.61
CA PRO A 546 -10.71 -33.20 -12.03
C PRO A 546 -10.74 -31.67 -12.04
N LEU A 547 -9.79 -31.07 -11.32
CA LEU A 547 -9.64 -29.63 -11.16
C LEU A 547 -8.22 -29.24 -11.49
N CYS A 548 -8.05 -28.25 -12.36
CA CYS A 548 -6.76 -27.64 -12.66
C CYS A 548 -6.73 -26.17 -12.20
N LEU A 549 -5.56 -25.72 -11.79
CA LEU A 549 -5.23 -24.30 -11.69
C LEU A 549 -5.01 -23.78 -13.12
N SER A 550 -5.61 -22.64 -13.44
CA SER A 550 -5.43 -21.99 -14.74
C SER A 550 -4.47 -20.81 -14.62
N ALA A 551 -3.38 -20.88 -15.38
CA ALA A 551 -2.46 -19.77 -15.59
C ALA A 551 -2.79 -18.97 -16.87
N ALA A 552 -3.99 -19.15 -17.47
CA ALA A 552 -4.34 -18.55 -18.76
C ALA A 552 -4.33 -17.00 -18.72
N GLU A 553 -4.98 -16.40 -17.72
CA GLU A 553 -5.03 -14.94 -17.58
C GLU A 553 -3.78 -14.36 -16.90
N ARG A 554 -3.21 -15.06 -15.93
CA ARG A 554 -2.07 -14.60 -15.11
C ARG A 554 -1.30 -15.79 -14.52
N PRO A 555 -0.06 -15.61 -14.03
CA PRO A 555 0.62 -16.65 -13.27
C PRO A 555 -0.23 -17.14 -12.08
N VAL A 556 -0.08 -18.42 -11.75
CA VAL A 556 -0.70 -19.01 -10.55
C VAL A 556 0.15 -18.66 -9.35
N ARG A 557 -0.39 -17.83 -8.46
CA ARG A 557 0.27 -17.37 -7.24
C ARG A 557 -0.06 -18.28 -6.07
N LEU A 558 0.98 -18.63 -5.34
CA LEU A 558 0.98 -19.65 -4.31
C LEU A 558 1.63 -19.11 -3.04
N TYR A 559 1.16 -19.59 -1.88
CA TYR A 559 1.72 -19.26 -0.58
C TYR A 559 2.29 -20.52 0.09
N SER A 560 3.59 -20.57 0.38
CA SER A 560 4.27 -21.67 1.10
C SER A 560 3.76 -23.06 0.67
N SER A 561 3.81 -23.35 -0.63
CA SER A 561 3.20 -24.54 -1.25
C SER A 561 4.26 -25.45 -1.86
N PRO A 562 4.98 -26.26 -1.05
CA PRO A 562 5.83 -27.33 -1.57
C PRO A 562 4.94 -28.46 -2.11
N VAL A 563 4.90 -28.61 -3.43
CA VAL A 563 3.93 -29.48 -4.12
C VAL A 563 4.46 -29.93 -5.47
N GLU A 564 3.96 -31.05 -5.97
CA GLU A 564 4.12 -31.45 -7.37
C GLU A 564 2.92 -30.99 -8.19
N LEU A 565 3.19 -30.29 -9.28
CA LEU A 565 2.20 -29.84 -10.24
C LEU A 565 2.42 -30.54 -11.58
N PHE A 566 1.36 -31.12 -12.12
CA PHE A 566 1.40 -31.86 -13.37
C PHE A 566 0.75 -31.04 -14.49
N PHE A 567 1.29 -31.11 -15.69
CA PHE A 567 0.74 -30.39 -16.84
C PHE A 567 0.89 -31.20 -18.13
N TRP A 568 0.01 -30.93 -19.08
CA TRP A 568 -0.02 -31.60 -20.37
C TRP A 568 0.81 -30.87 -21.41
N VAL A 569 1.59 -31.62 -22.16
CA VAL A 569 2.34 -31.16 -23.33
C VAL A 569 1.72 -31.83 -24.57
N PRO A 570 1.01 -31.07 -25.43
CA PRO A 570 0.31 -31.64 -26.57
C PRO A 570 1.24 -32.24 -27.63
N PRO A 571 0.74 -33.21 -28.44
CA PRO A 571 1.38 -33.65 -29.67
C PRO A 571 1.80 -32.46 -30.55
N GLY A 572 2.97 -32.56 -31.20
CA GLY A 572 3.48 -31.52 -32.09
C GLY A 572 4.06 -30.28 -31.41
N THR A 573 4.09 -30.23 -30.08
CA THR A 573 4.82 -29.18 -29.34
C THR A 573 6.31 -29.28 -29.69
N ARG A 574 6.93 -28.18 -30.15
CA ARG A 574 8.37 -28.17 -30.43
C ARG A 574 9.19 -27.83 -29.20
N GLU A 575 8.66 -26.94 -28.38
CA GLU A 575 9.27 -26.49 -27.14
C GLU A 575 8.23 -25.81 -26.27
N PHE A 576 8.51 -25.77 -24.97
CA PHE A 576 7.68 -25.08 -24.00
C PHE A 576 8.52 -24.47 -22.88
N GLY A 577 7.89 -23.58 -22.12
CA GLY A 577 8.51 -22.90 -21.00
C GLY A 577 7.76 -23.14 -19.69
N VAL A 578 8.49 -23.34 -18.61
CA VAL A 578 7.93 -23.37 -17.25
C VAL A 578 8.63 -22.30 -16.42
N ARG A 579 7.87 -21.26 -16.04
CA ARG A 579 8.37 -20.12 -15.28
C ARG A 579 8.08 -20.30 -13.80
N VAL A 580 9.06 -19.96 -12.96
CA VAL A 580 8.96 -19.96 -11.49
C VAL A 580 9.65 -18.73 -10.92
N CYS A 581 9.13 -18.21 -9.81
CA CYS A 581 9.72 -17.06 -9.11
C CYS A 581 9.26 -17.03 -7.65
N GLY A 582 10.17 -16.72 -6.72
CA GLY A 582 9.78 -16.20 -5.41
C GLY A 582 9.45 -14.71 -5.49
N GLU A 583 8.51 -14.23 -4.68
CA GLU A 583 8.00 -12.87 -4.82
C GLU A 583 8.68 -11.85 -3.90
N GLY A 584 8.73 -10.59 -4.34
CA GLY A 584 9.34 -9.51 -3.56
C GLY A 584 10.87 -9.56 -3.54
N LEU A 585 11.45 -9.04 -2.45
CA LEU A 585 12.90 -8.91 -2.28
C LEU A 585 13.50 -9.99 -1.37
N SER A 586 12.67 -10.81 -0.70
CA SER A 586 13.12 -11.68 0.39
C SER A 586 12.59 -13.11 0.32
N GLU A 587 11.93 -13.51 -0.77
CA GLU A 587 11.24 -14.80 -0.86
C GLU A 587 11.69 -15.55 -2.12
N ALA A 588 11.94 -16.85 -1.98
CA ALA A 588 12.47 -17.70 -3.02
C ALA A 588 11.69 -19.01 -3.16
N VAL A 589 11.92 -19.71 -4.27
CA VAL A 589 11.43 -21.06 -4.51
C VAL A 589 12.55 -21.99 -4.96
N LYS A 590 12.51 -23.26 -4.55
CA LYS A 590 13.25 -24.34 -5.21
C LYS A 590 12.31 -25.04 -6.17
N ALA A 591 12.75 -25.27 -7.40
CA ALA A 591 11.91 -25.87 -8.44
C ALA A 591 12.71 -26.87 -9.28
N THR A 592 12.10 -28.03 -9.54
CA THR A 592 12.68 -29.09 -10.36
C THR A 592 11.68 -29.49 -11.44
N LEU A 593 12.09 -29.37 -12.71
CA LEU A 593 11.32 -29.82 -13.86
C LEU A 593 11.66 -31.29 -14.16
N LEU A 594 10.65 -32.14 -14.22
CA LEU A 594 10.76 -33.57 -14.44
C LEU A 594 10.04 -33.95 -15.73
N ASP A 595 10.69 -34.78 -16.54
CA ASP A 595 10.10 -35.38 -17.75
C ASP A 595 9.03 -36.42 -17.38
N PRO A 596 8.30 -36.99 -18.36
CA PRO A 596 7.23 -37.95 -18.09
C PRO A 596 7.69 -39.22 -17.38
N GLN A 597 8.98 -39.58 -17.51
CA GLN A 597 9.62 -40.73 -16.85
C GLN A 597 10.15 -40.38 -15.45
N GLY A 598 10.03 -39.13 -15.02
CA GLY A 598 10.49 -38.65 -13.71
C GLY A 598 11.97 -38.30 -13.67
N LYS A 599 12.64 -38.16 -14.82
CA LYS A 599 14.03 -37.70 -14.89
C LYS A 599 14.07 -36.18 -14.80
N VAL A 600 15.03 -35.66 -14.04
CA VAL A 600 15.26 -34.22 -13.90
C VAL A 600 15.78 -33.64 -15.22
N VAL A 601 15.05 -32.67 -15.75
CA VAL A 601 15.42 -31.87 -16.93
C VAL A 601 16.10 -30.57 -16.51
N GLY A 602 15.69 -29.98 -15.39
CA GLY A 602 16.32 -28.81 -14.82
C GLY A 602 15.95 -28.62 -13.36
N GLU A 603 16.81 -27.93 -12.62
CA GLU A 603 16.60 -27.59 -11.22
C GLU A 603 17.16 -26.19 -10.92
N VAL A 604 16.46 -25.44 -10.07
CA VAL A 604 16.92 -24.20 -9.44
C VAL A 604 16.60 -24.21 -7.96
N ASP A 605 17.42 -23.53 -7.16
CA ASP A 605 17.25 -23.39 -5.71
C ASP A 605 17.53 -21.94 -5.30
N ASN A 606 16.88 -21.47 -4.22
CA ASN A 606 16.92 -20.08 -3.75
C ASN A 606 16.61 -19.07 -4.86
N GLN A 607 15.67 -19.41 -5.73
CA GLN A 607 15.34 -18.61 -6.89
C GLN A 607 14.43 -17.42 -6.52
N LEU A 608 15.03 -16.25 -6.34
CA LEU A 608 14.36 -14.96 -6.10
C LEU A 608 13.85 -14.31 -7.40
N ALA A 609 14.62 -14.41 -8.48
CA ALA A 609 14.30 -13.80 -9.77
C ALA A 609 13.47 -14.74 -10.64
N LEU A 610 12.79 -14.22 -11.65
CA LEU A 610 12.07 -15.08 -12.59
C LEU A 610 13.04 -16.03 -13.29
N HIS A 611 12.78 -17.33 -13.17
CA HIS A 611 13.47 -18.38 -13.91
C HIS A 611 12.52 -19.01 -14.91
N GLN A 612 13.02 -19.36 -16.10
CA GLN A 612 12.27 -20.11 -17.10
C GLN A 612 13.05 -21.36 -17.51
N PHE A 613 12.53 -22.52 -17.16
CA PHE A 613 12.95 -23.76 -17.80
C PHE A 613 12.46 -23.75 -19.24
N VAL A 614 13.33 -24.12 -20.19
CA VAL A 614 12.95 -24.36 -21.59
C VAL A 614 13.22 -25.83 -21.88
N ALA A 615 12.19 -26.54 -22.33
CA ALA A 615 12.26 -27.97 -22.59
C ALA A 615 11.62 -28.34 -23.92
N THR A 616 12.02 -29.50 -24.43
CA THR A 616 11.49 -30.12 -25.65
C THR A 616 10.79 -31.41 -25.24
N PRO A 617 9.61 -31.73 -25.81
CA PRO A 617 8.90 -32.96 -25.47
C PRO A 617 9.71 -34.20 -25.84
N VAL A 618 9.50 -35.30 -25.11
CA VAL A 618 10.16 -36.60 -25.33
C VAL A 618 9.36 -37.46 -26.30
N SER A 619 8.04 -37.25 -26.39
CA SER A 619 7.09 -38.03 -27.19
C SER A 619 6.32 -37.20 -28.21
N GLU A 620 5.98 -37.80 -29.36
CA GLU A 620 5.08 -37.23 -30.36
C GLU A 620 3.59 -37.43 -30.03
N ALA A 621 3.25 -38.35 -29.12
CA ALA A 621 1.86 -38.72 -28.79
C ALA A 621 1.22 -37.87 -27.67
N GLY A 622 1.91 -36.80 -27.25
CA GLY A 622 1.54 -35.98 -26.09
C GLY A 622 1.90 -36.67 -24.77
N GLU A 623 2.20 -35.87 -23.75
CA GLU A 623 2.78 -36.39 -22.51
C GLU A 623 2.55 -35.49 -21.30
N VAL A 624 2.64 -36.10 -20.11
CA VAL A 624 2.45 -35.42 -18.83
C VAL A 624 3.79 -35.17 -18.17
N TRP A 625 4.08 -33.89 -17.89
CA TRP A 625 5.27 -33.44 -17.20
C TRP A 625 4.96 -33.06 -15.75
N CYS A 626 6.00 -32.96 -14.93
CA CYS A 626 5.88 -32.57 -13.52
C CYS A 626 6.82 -31.41 -13.19
N LEU A 627 6.28 -30.38 -12.55
CA LEU A 627 7.03 -29.34 -11.86
C LEU A 627 6.94 -29.63 -10.35
N ARG A 628 8.07 -29.97 -9.74
CA ARG A 628 8.17 -30.10 -8.29
C ARG A 628 8.61 -28.77 -7.69
N LEU A 629 7.83 -28.24 -6.76
CA LEU A 629 8.15 -27.07 -5.95
C LEU A 629 8.55 -27.50 -4.54
N GLU A 630 9.62 -26.92 -4.03
CA GLU A 630 10.20 -27.26 -2.74
C GLU A 630 10.62 -25.99 -1.99
N ARG A 631 10.82 -26.16 -0.67
CA ARG A 631 11.42 -25.09 0.14
C ARG A 631 12.88 -24.87 -0.28
N PRO A 632 13.30 -23.62 -0.50
CA PRO A 632 14.69 -23.28 -0.76
C PRO A 632 15.59 -23.62 0.41
N THR A 633 16.88 -23.82 0.13
CA THR A 633 17.86 -24.21 1.15
C THR A 633 18.32 -23.08 2.07
N LYS A 634 18.21 -21.81 1.64
CA LYS A 634 18.74 -20.64 2.37
C LYS A 634 17.71 -19.53 2.60
N ILE A 635 16.77 -19.36 1.68
CA ILE A 635 15.80 -18.26 1.69
C ILE A 635 14.40 -18.81 2.01
N LEU A 636 13.56 -18.02 2.68
CA LEU A 636 12.19 -18.39 3.01
C LEU A 636 11.33 -18.58 1.74
N MET A 637 10.39 -19.53 1.79
CA MET A 637 9.34 -19.71 0.78
C MET A 637 7.99 -19.26 1.34
N GLU A 638 7.58 -18.05 0.97
CA GLU A 638 6.22 -17.54 1.24
C GLU A 638 5.47 -17.37 -0.08
N ASP A 639 5.41 -16.17 -0.63
CA ASP A 639 4.77 -15.90 -1.90
C ASP A 639 5.70 -16.30 -3.06
N HIS A 640 5.16 -17.07 -4.00
CA HIS A 640 5.84 -17.53 -5.21
C HIS A 640 4.80 -17.80 -6.30
N PHE A 641 5.22 -17.86 -7.56
CA PHE A 641 4.30 -18.17 -8.65
C PHE A 641 4.86 -19.14 -9.67
N VAL A 642 3.94 -19.75 -10.42
CA VAL A 642 4.21 -20.61 -11.57
C VAL A 642 3.46 -20.09 -12.79
N ASP A 643 4.09 -20.17 -13.96
CA ASP A 643 3.49 -19.76 -15.23
C ASP A 643 3.96 -20.65 -16.40
N LEU A 644 3.01 -21.24 -17.12
CA LEU A 644 3.28 -22.15 -18.24
C LEU A 644 3.25 -21.39 -19.57
N ARG A 645 4.19 -21.72 -20.47
CA ARG A 645 4.38 -21.07 -21.77
C ARG A 645 4.48 -22.11 -22.89
N GLY A 646 3.83 -21.86 -24.02
CA GLY A 646 3.87 -22.73 -25.20
C GLY A 646 3.03 -24.02 -25.09
N VAL A 647 2.36 -24.24 -23.96
CA VAL A 647 1.48 -25.39 -23.68
C VAL A 647 0.19 -24.89 -23.01
N PRO A 648 -0.90 -25.69 -22.99
CA PRO A 648 -2.11 -25.35 -22.25
C PRO A 648 -1.76 -24.97 -20.81
N PRO A 649 -2.10 -23.77 -20.34
CA PRO A 649 -1.64 -23.25 -19.05
C PRO A 649 -2.47 -23.81 -17.88
N LEU A 650 -2.52 -25.14 -17.78
CA LEU A 650 -3.30 -25.89 -16.80
C LEU A 650 -2.36 -26.72 -15.92
N LEU A 651 -2.44 -26.50 -14.61
CA LEU A 651 -1.64 -27.19 -13.60
C LEU A 651 -2.56 -28.05 -12.72
N ALA A 652 -2.31 -29.35 -12.68
CA ALA A 652 -3.06 -30.33 -11.92
C ALA A 652 -2.28 -30.76 -10.67
N SER A 653 -2.98 -31.14 -9.59
CA SER A 653 -2.35 -31.68 -8.38
C SER A 653 -1.93 -33.16 -8.50
N SER A 654 -2.38 -33.85 -9.55
CA SER A 654 -2.03 -35.23 -9.83
C SER A 654 -2.13 -35.53 -11.32
N ARG A 655 -1.54 -36.65 -11.76
CA ARG A 655 -1.64 -37.12 -13.15
C ARG A 655 -3.08 -37.45 -13.58
N ASP A 656 -3.92 -37.83 -12.61
CA ASP A 656 -5.31 -38.25 -12.85
C ASP A 656 -6.28 -37.06 -12.96
N SER A 657 -5.88 -35.84 -12.59
CA SER A 657 -6.74 -34.64 -12.61
C SER A 657 -6.48 -33.69 -13.78
N ILE A 658 -5.63 -34.08 -14.74
CA ILE A 658 -5.25 -33.24 -15.87
C ILE A 658 -6.41 -33.07 -16.84
N LEU A 659 -6.67 -31.81 -17.19
CA LEU A 659 -7.52 -31.43 -18.31
C LEU A 659 -6.65 -31.11 -19.53
N ILE A 660 -7.06 -31.58 -20.69
CA ILE A 660 -6.39 -31.38 -21.98
C ILE A 660 -7.35 -30.74 -22.98
N PRO A 661 -6.85 -30.02 -24.00
CA PRO A 661 -7.65 -29.65 -25.16
C PRO A 661 -8.30 -30.90 -25.78
N ALA A 662 -9.60 -30.82 -26.05
CA ALA A 662 -10.29 -31.82 -26.84
C ALA A 662 -9.74 -31.82 -28.29
N PRO A 663 -9.64 -32.99 -28.94
CA PRO A 663 -9.13 -33.12 -30.31
C PRO A 663 -9.98 -32.42 -31.37
#